data_AF-A0A5K1JV59-F1
#
_entry.id   AF-A0A5K1JV59-F1
#
_cell.length_a   1.000
_cell.length_b   1.000
_cell.length_c   1.000
_cell.angle_alpha   90.00
_cell.angle_beta   90.00
_cell.angle_gamma   90.00
#
_symmetry.space_group_name_H-M   'P 1'
#
loop_
_entity.id
_entity.type
_entity.pdbx_description
1 polymer ?
#
loop_
_entity_poly.entity_id
_entity_poly.type
_entity_poly.pdbx_seq_one_letter_code
_entity_poly.pdbx_strand_id
1 'polypeptide(L)'
;MTAEAFLIFLAEVVSTFSSRHPDYSILAGRIYACYHHKRVAKRFSTWVLSFENAPDPVFSGALVSVVHQHADVLDAAIIHNRDFDFTYRALQTFERSYLMKDGPKLAERLQFLFMRVAIGIHGHCLDDVLETYELLSMRKLSFASPTLWNGGLAKRHFASCYVYEPFAFDADAASPSFPALSALWAADGGIGLSVADVPATNMRRLEEDGMWSLFDPRRAPALSDLFGSSFDTTYEEYERRAVTSTSIRARALWEIIADAIRETGSPFLMYSDNVNGKNNQMNLGLIKSSNLCTEIVQYSSLVETAVCTLASVCLPRFLHSDGTFDHPELHRVTKLLVRSLDRIIDLADYPTADAAVSAFRSRSMGIGVQGLADVFGFSEIPFASPEARALNRQIFETIYHASLESSSEIADRLGPYDAWVGSPAEQGVLQVDMWDATTSDRYDFDALRLQINRTGLRNSMLTAQMPTASTAQLFGNSEGIDPYLSNVIQYRLLSGNFNEISRPLVNALERRGLWTDTVRDHILAAHGSVQSLHDVPDNVKTVFKTAFELDPVELVNLAADRGPFIDQSQSLTMFISSPTPQILMDVQLHAWRSGLKTGCYYVRSLPAANPQPFGVGRLAGKGGPTASVQLDPLEVQ
;
A
#
# COMPACT_ATOMS: atom_id res chain seq x y z
N MET A 1 17.97 -19.81 -33.52
CA MET A 1 17.37 -19.49 -32.19
C MET A 1 17.54 -20.71 -31.31
N THR A 2 18.08 -20.56 -30.09
CA THR A 2 18.17 -21.67 -29.13
C THR A 2 16.78 -22.05 -28.61
N ALA A 3 16.60 -23.24 -28.04
CA ALA A 3 15.32 -23.64 -27.45
C ALA A 3 14.88 -22.68 -26.33
N GLU A 4 15.83 -22.13 -25.59
CA GLU A 4 15.58 -21.14 -24.53
C GLU A 4 15.10 -19.80 -25.10
N ALA A 5 15.80 -19.27 -26.10
CA ALA A 5 15.39 -18.04 -26.76
C ALA A 5 14.01 -18.18 -27.42
N PHE A 6 13.68 -19.39 -27.90
CA PHE A 6 12.35 -19.68 -28.43
C PHE A 6 11.27 -19.64 -27.33
N LEU A 7 11.50 -20.19 -26.15
CA LEU A 7 10.52 -20.16 -25.05
C LEU A 7 10.23 -18.73 -24.58
N ILE A 8 11.26 -17.89 -24.45
CA ILE A 8 11.10 -16.48 -24.09
C ILE A 8 10.27 -15.76 -25.16
N PHE A 9 10.67 -15.90 -26.43
CA PHE A 9 9.95 -15.29 -27.54
C PHE A 9 8.50 -15.77 -27.62
N LEU A 10 8.26 -17.07 -27.42
CA LEU A 10 6.92 -17.64 -27.43
C LEU A 10 6.08 -17.10 -26.27
N ALA A 11 6.62 -17.01 -25.05
CA ALA A 11 5.93 -16.42 -23.92
C ALA A 11 5.55 -14.95 -24.19
N GLU A 12 6.48 -14.17 -24.75
CA GLU A 12 6.24 -12.79 -25.14
C GLU A 12 5.11 -12.70 -26.17
N VAL A 13 5.19 -13.45 -27.27
CA VAL A 13 4.14 -13.51 -28.32
C VAL A 13 2.78 -13.90 -27.73
N VAL A 14 2.72 -14.95 -26.92
CA VAL A 14 1.48 -15.40 -26.27
C VAL A 14 0.91 -14.31 -25.36
N SER A 15 1.75 -13.59 -24.62
CA SER A 15 1.27 -12.52 -23.74
C SER A 15 0.61 -11.37 -24.50
N THR A 16 0.98 -11.12 -25.76
CA THR A 16 0.33 -10.10 -26.60
C THR A 16 -1.16 -10.36 -26.84
N PHE A 17 -1.59 -11.62 -26.73
CA PHE A 17 -3.00 -12.03 -26.84
C PHE A 17 -3.80 -11.78 -25.55
N SER A 18 -3.20 -11.25 -24.48
CA SER A 18 -3.91 -10.91 -23.23
C SER A 18 -4.99 -9.85 -23.42
N SER A 19 -4.88 -9.05 -24.49
CA SER A 19 -5.94 -8.14 -24.93
C SER A 19 -7.20 -8.88 -25.38
N ARG A 20 -7.07 -10.11 -25.90
CA ARG A 20 -8.20 -10.96 -26.33
C ARG A 20 -8.82 -11.74 -25.20
N HIS A 21 -8.00 -12.27 -24.29
CA HIS A 21 -8.46 -12.96 -23.09
C HIS A 21 -7.33 -13.01 -22.04
N PRO A 22 -7.59 -12.71 -20.76
CA PRO A 22 -6.56 -12.66 -19.71
C PRO A 22 -5.89 -14.02 -19.44
N ASP A 23 -6.45 -15.15 -19.87
CA ASP A 23 -5.79 -16.47 -19.75
C ASP A 23 -4.54 -16.59 -20.61
N TYR A 24 -4.41 -15.79 -21.69
CA TYR A 24 -3.16 -15.74 -22.44
C TYR A 24 -2.01 -15.21 -21.58
N SER A 25 -2.28 -14.31 -20.62
CA SER A 25 -1.28 -13.80 -19.66
C SER A 25 -0.77 -14.92 -18.74
N ILE A 26 -1.66 -15.82 -18.31
CA ILE A 26 -1.32 -17.02 -17.52
C ILE A 26 -0.61 -18.06 -18.39
N LEU A 27 -1.08 -18.32 -19.60
CA LEU A 27 -0.44 -19.27 -20.52
C LEU A 27 0.99 -18.84 -20.85
N ALA A 28 1.20 -17.55 -21.14
CA ALA A 28 2.53 -16.98 -21.32
C ALA A 28 3.40 -17.15 -20.06
N GLY A 29 2.82 -16.90 -18.88
CA GLY A 29 3.49 -17.16 -17.60
C GLY A 29 3.92 -18.61 -17.45
N ARG A 30 3.07 -19.57 -17.85
CA ARG A 30 3.41 -21.00 -17.80
C ARG A 30 4.59 -21.37 -18.67
N ILE A 31 4.63 -20.84 -19.90
CA ILE A 31 5.74 -21.05 -20.84
C ILE A 31 7.04 -20.46 -20.24
N TYR A 32 6.94 -19.30 -19.60
CA TYR A 32 8.08 -18.64 -18.99
C TYR A 32 8.58 -19.34 -17.72
N ALA A 33 7.67 -19.88 -16.90
CA ALA A 33 8.02 -20.72 -15.75
C ALA A 33 8.74 -22.01 -16.20
N CYS A 34 8.31 -22.64 -17.31
CA CYS A 34 9.04 -23.76 -17.91
C CYS A 34 10.48 -23.37 -18.30
N TYR A 35 10.67 -22.16 -18.82
CA TYR A 35 12.00 -21.62 -19.11
C TYR A 35 12.84 -21.48 -17.83
N HIS A 36 12.30 -20.92 -16.75
CA HIS A 36 12.99 -20.84 -15.45
C HIS A 36 13.39 -22.22 -14.92
N HIS A 37 12.45 -23.17 -14.93
CA HIS A 37 12.64 -24.51 -14.37
C HIS A 37 13.68 -25.35 -15.12
N LYS A 38 13.99 -25.03 -16.37
CA LYS A 38 15.04 -25.68 -17.16
C LYS A 38 16.45 -25.20 -16.81
N ARG A 39 16.57 -24.02 -16.17
CA ARG A 39 17.87 -23.36 -15.92
C ARG A 39 18.34 -23.45 -14.49
N VAL A 40 17.40 -23.42 -13.54
CA VAL A 40 17.72 -23.46 -12.11
C VAL A 40 17.52 -24.88 -11.59
N ALA A 41 18.44 -25.36 -10.73
CA ALA A 41 18.32 -26.66 -10.09
C ALA A 41 16.97 -26.83 -9.35
N LYS A 42 16.51 -28.08 -9.21
CA LYS A 42 15.20 -28.37 -8.61
C LYS A 42 15.21 -28.40 -7.08
N ARG A 43 16.31 -28.84 -6.46
CA ARG A 43 16.40 -28.95 -4.99
C ARG A 43 16.82 -27.61 -4.38
N PHE A 44 16.05 -27.12 -3.42
CA PHE A 44 16.33 -25.87 -2.70
C PHE A 44 17.55 -26.02 -1.82
N SER A 45 17.65 -27.12 -1.08
CA SER A 45 18.79 -27.40 -0.20
C SER A 45 20.12 -27.37 -0.96
N THR A 46 20.20 -28.11 -2.07
CA THR A 46 21.39 -28.15 -2.93
C THR A 46 21.71 -26.78 -3.52
N TRP A 47 20.68 -26.00 -3.87
CA TRP A 47 20.87 -24.64 -4.35
C TRP A 47 21.51 -23.75 -3.28
N VAL A 48 20.96 -23.70 -2.06
CA VAL A 48 21.53 -22.92 -0.95
C VAL A 48 22.97 -23.33 -0.66
N LEU A 49 23.22 -24.63 -0.50
CA LEU A 49 24.55 -25.15 -0.14
C LEU A 49 25.60 -24.94 -1.24
N SER A 50 25.18 -24.71 -2.50
CA SER A 50 26.12 -24.36 -3.57
C SER A 50 26.81 -23.01 -3.38
N PHE A 51 26.25 -22.12 -2.54
CA PHE A 51 26.83 -20.82 -2.20
C PHE A 51 27.62 -20.83 -0.88
N GLU A 52 27.67 -21.95 -0.15
CA GLU A 52 28.27 -22.01 1.18
C GLU A 52 29.78 -21.69 1.16
N ASN A 53 30.47 -22.05 0.09
CA ASN A 53 31.92 -21.80 -0.08
C ASN A 53 32.23 -20.52 -0.88
N ALA A 54 31.24 -19.64 -1.09
CA ALA A 54 31.49 -18.36 -1.75
C ALA A 54 32.42 -17.47 -0.87
N PRO A 55 33.30 -16.63 -1.47
CA PRO A 55 34.19 -15.75 -0.71
C PRO A 55 33.45 -14.82 0.27
N ASP A 56 32.28 -14.33 -0.15
CA ASP A 56 31.38 -13.51 0.65
C ASP A 56 30.09 -14.30 0.94
N PRO A 57 29.62 -14.36 2.21
CA PRO A 57 28.39 -15.05 2.56
C PRO A 57 27.18 -14.45 1.86
N VAL A 58 26.51 -15.25 1.03
CA VAL A 58 25.30 -14.84 0.32
C VAL A 58 24.07 -14.95 1.22
N PHE A 59 23.95 -16.08 1.93
CA PHE A 59 22.86 -16.36 2.86
C PHE A 59 23.26 -16.11 4.30
N SER A 60 22.28 -15.85 5.16
CA SER A 60 22.53 -15.76 6.60
C SER A 60 22.96 -17.13 7.16
N GLY A 61 23.84 -17.12 8.16
CA GLY A 61 24.27 -18.37 8.82
C GLY A 61 23.11 -19.17 9.41
N ALA A 62 22.07 -18.48 9.89
CA ALA A 62 20.84 -19.11 10.37
C ALA A 62 20.12 -19.87 9.26
N LEU A 63 20.00 -19.30 8.06
CA LEU A 63 19.37 -19.99 6.93
C LEU A 63 20.16 -21.24 6.54
N VAL A 64 21.48 -21.13 6.41
CA VAL A 64 22.35 -22.27 6.05
C VAL A 64 22.24 -23.39 7.09
N SER A 65 22.23 -23.04 8.38
CA SER A 65 22.04 -23.97 9.49
C SER A 65 20.69 -24.72 9.41
N VAL A 66 19.59 -23.99 9.19
CA VAL A 66 18.25 -24.58 9.02
C VAL A 66 18.22 -25.54 7.83
N VAL A 67 18.86 -25.17 6.71
CA VAL A 67 18.93 -26.00 5.52
C VAL A 67 19.73 -27.28 5.77
N HIS A 68 20.87 -27.21 6.45
CA HIS A 68 21.64 -28.41 6.83
C HIS A 68 20.82 -29.36 7.71
N GLN A 69 20.05 -28.82 8.65
CA GLN A 69 19.28 -29.63 9.61
C GLN A 69 18.00 -30.22 9.01
N HIS A 70 17.35 -29.52 8.07
CA HIS A 70 15.99 -29.83 7.62
C HIS A 70 15.85 -29.97 6.09
N ALA A 71 16.94 -30.20 5.36
CA ALA A 71 16.99 -30.24 3.90
C ALA A 71 15.84 -31.04 3.25
N ASP A 72 15.60 -32.28 3.71
CA ASP A 72 14.59 -33.16 3.12
C ASP A 72 13.17 -32.67 3.35
N VAL A 73 12.88 -32.09 4.52
CA VAL A 73 11.55 -31.53 4.84
C VAL A 73 11.29 -30.27 4.00
N LEU A 74 12.28 -29.39 3.90
CA LEU A 74 12.18 -28.15 3.11
C LEU A 74 12.04 -28.43 1.62
N ASP A 75 12.83 -29.36 1.08
CA ASP A 75 12.73 -29.77 -0.33
C ASP A 75 11.38 -30.43 -0.64
N ALA A 76 10.84 -31.22 0.30
CA ALA A 76 9.55 -31.89 0.14
C ALA A 76 8.37 -30.92 0.21
N ALA A 77 8.48 -29.85 1.00
CA ALA A 77 7.44 -28.83 1.13
C ALA A 77 7.27 -27.98 -0.15
N ILE A 78 8.32 -27.83 -0.95
CA ILE A 78 8.30 -26.93 -2.11
C ILE A 78 7.44 -27.50 -3.26
N ILE A 79 6.42 -26.74 -3.63
CA ILE A 79 5.51 -27.06 -4.74
C ILE A 79 5.85 -26.17 -5.94
N HIS A 80 6.78 -26.63 -6.79
CA HIS A 80 7.19 -25.90 -7.99
C HIS A 80 6.06 -25.57 -8.97
N ASN A 81 4.98 -26.35 -8.96
CA ASN A 81 3.87 -26.13 -9.88
C ASN A 81 3.13 -24.82 -9.61
N ARG A 82 3.29 -24.20 -8.44
CA ARG A 82 2.71 -22.89 -8.13
C ARG A 82 3.30 -21.76 -8.97
N ASP A 83 4.48 -21.94 -9.55
CA ASP A 83 5.05 -20.97 -10.51
C ASP A 83 4.17 -20.82 -11.76
N PHE A 84 3.38 -21.84 -12.11
CA PHE A 84 2.49 -21.86 -13.28
C PHE A 84 1.20 -21.05 -13.09
N ASP A 85 0.97 -20.51 -11.89
CA ASP A 85 -0.21 -19.70 -11.56
C ASP A 85 0.07 -18.19 -11.67
N PHE A 86 1.31 -17.80 -11.96
CA PHE A 86 1.73 -16.41 -12.15
C PHE A 86 1.63 -15.98 -13.62
N THR A 87 1.29 -14.72 -13.84
CA THR A 87 1.29 -14.13 -15.19
C THR A 87 2.71 -13.94 -15.71
N TYR A 88 2.86 -13.83 -17.02
CA TYR A 88 4.15 -13.50 -17.64
C TYR A 88 4.77 -12.22 -17.06
N ARG A 89 3.96 -11.16 -16.90
CA ARG A 89 4.38 -9.89 -16.32
C ARG A 89 4.89 -10.04 -14.88
N ALA A 90 4.19 -10.82 -14.07
CA ALA A 90 4.60 -11.08 -12.69
C ALA A 90 5.96 -11.78 -12.67
N LEU A 91 6.14 -12.88 -13.42
CA LEU A 91 7.39 -13.63 -13.46
C LEU A 91 8.56 -12.80 -14.02
N GLN A 92 8.33 -11.96 -15.03
CA GLN A 92 9.35 -11.01 -15.50
C GLN A 92 9.74 -10.00 -14.42
N THR A 93 8.77 -9.52 -13.64
CA THR A 93 9.04 -8.55 -12.56
C THR A 93 9.82 -9.22 -11.43
N PHE A 94 9.46 -10.46 -11.05
CA PHE A 94 10.25 -11.27 -10.11
C PHE A 94 11.67 -11.50 -10.64
N GLU A 95 11.85 -11.97 -11.87
CA GLU A 95 13.19 -12.20 -12.44
C GLU A 95 13.99 -10.90 -12.53
N ARG A 96 13.38 -9.78 -12.92
CA ARG A 96 14.12 -8.52 -13.06
C ARG A 96 14.62 -8.02 -11.71
N SER A 97 13.79 -8.11 -10.67
CA SER A 97 13.90 -7.29 -9.47
C SER A 97 13.76 -8.06 -8.15
N TYR A 98 13.78 -9.39 -8.10
CA TYR A 98 13.67 -10.11 -6.82
C TYR A 98 14.45 -11.42 -6.81
N LEU A 99 14.47 -12.15 -7.93
CA LEU A 99 15.19 -13.41 -8.04
C LEU A 99 16.69 -13.17 -8.21
N MET A 100 17.49 -13.93 -7.47
CA MET A 100 18.94 -13.86 -7.54
C MET A 100 19.45 -14.28 -8.93
N LYS A 101 20.57 -13.65 -9.34
CA LYS A 101 21.26 -13.88 -10.61
C LYS A 101 22.74 -14.11 -10.37
N ASP A 102 23.32 -14.98 -11.19
CA ASP A 102 24.77 -15.15 -11.36
C ASP A 102 25.16 -14.49 -12.69
N GLY A 103 25.66 -13.25 -12.61
CA GLY A 103 25.84 -12.37 -13.76
C GLY A 103 24.53 -12.18 -14.55
N PRO A 104 24.46 -12.52 -15.85
CA PRO A 104 23.24 -12.42 -16.65
C PRO A 104 22.29 -13.62 -16.48
N LYS A 105 22.66 -14.64 -15.70
CA LYS A 105 21.88 -15.88 -15.61
C LYS A 105 21.01 -15.89 -14.36
N LEU A 106 19.74 -16.23 -14.54
CA LEU A 106 18.84 -16.54 -13.42
C LEU A 106 19.41 -17.69 -12.58
N ALA A 107 19.52 -17.47 -11.27
CA ALA A 107 20.06 -18.43 -10.32
C ALA A 107 19.03 -18.95 -9.32
N GLU A 108 17.87 -18.30 -9.17
CA GLU A 108 16.86 -18.63 -8.16
C GLU A 108 15.50 -18.95 -8.80
N ARG A 109 14.79 -19.97 -8.28
CA ARG A 109 13.38 -20.22 -8.64
C ARG A 109 12.46 -19.36 -7.77
N LEU A 110 11.28 -19.01 -8.26
CA LEU A 110 10.32 -18.24 -7.47
C LEU A 110 9.93 -18.94 -6.16
N GLN A 111 9.73 -20.26 -6.16
CA GLN A 111 9.49 -20.98 -4.90
C GLN A 111 10.67 -20.94 -3.92
N PHE A 112 11.91 -20.79 -4.40
CA PHE A 112 13.09 -20.66 -3.53
C PHE A 112 13.11 -19.29 -2.85
N LEU A 113 12.72 -18.24 -3.56
CA LEU A 113 12.51 -16.91 -2.99
C LEU A 113 11.56 -16.98 -1.79
N PHE A 114 10.39 -17.60 -1.96
CA PHE A 114 9.41 -17.72 -0.88
C PHE A 114 9.93 -18.56 0.29
N MET A 115 10.62 -19.67 0.03
CA MET A 115 11.19 -20.51 1.08
C MET A 115 12.32 -19.79 1.84
N ARG A 116 13.25 -19.11 1.16
CA ARG A 116 14.32 -18.37 1.84
C ARG A 116 13.79 -17.21 2.67
N VAL A 117 12.73 -16.54 2.21
CA VAL A 117 12.07 -15.48 2.97
C VAL A 117 11.43 -16.06 4.23
N ALA A 118 10.70 -17.18 4.11
CA ALA A 118 10.09 -17.85 5.25
C ALA A 118 11.13 -18.30 6.29
N ILE A 119 12.21 -18.96 5.86
CA ILE A 119 13.35 -19.33 6.74
C ILE A 119 14.03 -18.09 7.32
N GLY A 120 14.21 -17.05 6.51
CA GLY A 120 14.82 -15.79 6.91
C GLY A 120 14.10 -15.11 8.07
N ILE A 121 12.77 -15.24 8.15
CA ILE A 121 11.93 -14.68 9.20
C ILE A 121 11.82 -15.61 10.40
N HIS A 122 11.55 -16.90 10.17
CA HIS A 122 11.15 -17.84 11.22
C HIS A 122 12.31 -18.72 11.73
N GLY A 123 13.45 -18.73 11.04
CA GLY A 123 14.64 -19.48 11.43
C GLY A 123 14.33 -20.95 11.69
N HIS A 124 14.64 -21.41 12.90
CA HIS A 124 14.42 -22.80 13.33
C HIS A 124 12.95 -23.13 13.71
N CYS A 125 12.02 -22.17 13.67
CA CYS A 125 10.60 -22.44 13.89
C CYS A 125 9.97 -23.04 12.62
N LEU A 126 10.18 -24.34 12.41
CA LEU A 126 9.84 -25.00 11.14
C LEU A 126 8.34 -24.92 10.81
N ASP A 127 7.46 -24.98 11.80
CA ASP A 127 6.00 -24.87 11.58
C ASP A 127 5.64 -23.52 10.94
N ASP A 128 6.12 -22.40 11.52
CA ASP A 128 5.90 -21.08 10.93
C ASP A 128 6.63 -20.91 9.59
N VAL A 129 7.81 -21.55 9.39
CA VAL A 129 8.50 -21.53 8.08
C VAL A 129 7.61 -22.17 7.01
N LEU A 130 7.10 -23.36 7.27
CA LEU A 130 6.28 -24.10 6.31
C LEU A 130 4.93 -23.38 6.06
N GLU A 131 4.32 -22.85 7.12
CA GLU A 131 3.08 -22.07 7.01
C GLU A 131 3.28 -20.79 6.19
N THR A 132 4.32 -20.01 6.48
CA THR A 132 4.62 -18.78 5.74
C THR A 132 4.97 -19.08 4.28
N TYR A 133 5.73 -20.14 4.00
CA TYR A 133 6.00 -20.59 2.63
C TYR A 133 4.71 -20.95 1.88
N GLU A 134 3.83 -21.73 2.52
CA GLU A 134 2.54 -22.14 1.96
C GLU A 134 1.71 -20.92 1.59
N LEU A 135 1.57 -19.96 2.50
CA LEU A 135 0.75 -18.76 2.30
C LEU A 135 1.33 -17.80 1.26
N LEU A 136 2.66 -17.61 1.22
CA LEU A 136 3.33 -16.84 0.17
C LEU A 136 3.13 -17.47 -1.20
N SER A 137 3.38 -18.78 -1.31
CA SER A 137 3.30 -19.50 -2.59
C SER A 137 1.87 -19.66 -3.09
N MET A 138 0.87 -19.71 -2.19
CA MET A 138 -0.56 -19.60 -2.52
C MET A 138 -1.03 -18.17 -2.75
N ARG A 139 -0.15 -17.17 -2.59
CA ARG A 139 -0.43 -15.75 -2.78
C ARG A 139 -1.46 -15.19 -1.80
N LYS A 140 -1.58 -15.75 -0.60
CA LYS A 140 -2.50 -15.29 0.46
C LYS A 140 -1.96 -14.08 1.22
N LEU A 141 -0.64 -13.93 1.29
CA LEU A 141 0.03 -12.77 1.88
C LEU A 141 1.24 -12.36 1.04
N SER A 142 1.72 -11.15 1.26
CA SER A 142 2.98 -10.63 0.73
C SER A 142 3.70 -9.84 1.81
N PHE A 143 5.01 -10.01 1.94
CA PHE A 143 5.84 -9.04 2.65
C PHE A 143 6.17 -7.86 1.74
N ALA A 144 6.61 -6.75 2.32
CA ALA A 144 7.10 -5.62 1.54
C ALA A 144 8.35 -5.96 0.74
N SER A 145 8.63 -5.19 -0.31
CA SER A 145 9.74 -5.44 -1.23
C SER A 145 11.11 -5.62 -0.54
N PRO A 146 11.49 -4.83 0.48
CA PRO A 146 12.76 -5.04 1.19
C PRO A 146 12.85 -6.41 1.87
N THR A 147 11.74 -6.89 2.44
CA THR A 147 11.68 -8.22 3.07
C THR A 147 11.73 -9.33 2.02
N LEU A 148 11.01 -9.21 0.91
CA LEU A 148 11.09 -10.17 -0.19
C LEU A 148 12.51 -10.22 -0.78
N TRP A 149 13.14 -9.07 -0.95
CA TRP A 149 14.50 -8.99 -1.49
C TRP A 149 15.52 -9.60 -0.53
N ASN A 150 15.51 -9.21 0.74
CA ASN A 150 16.58 -9.52 1.69
C ASN A 150 16.34 -10.78 2.55
N GLY A 151 15.12 -11.33 2.56
CA GLY A 151 14.76 -12.44 3.47
C GLY A 151 15.66 -13.67 3.32
N GLY A 152 16.44 -13.99 4.36
CA GLY A 152 17.37 -15.12 4.35
C GLY A 152 18.75 -14.82 3.74
N LEU A 153 18.97 -13.62 3.19
CA LEU A 153 20.29 -13.18 2.76
C LEU A 153 21.12 -12.69 3.95
N ALA A 154 22.43 -12.53 3.75
CA ALA A 154 23.34 -12.02 4.77
C ALA A 154 23.05 -10.56 5.15
N LYS A 155 22.61 -9.73 4.20
CA LYS A 155 22.16 -8.35 4.43
C LYS A 155 20.69 -8.35 4.84
N ARG A 156 20.33 -7.78 6.01
CA ARG A 156 18.98 -7.89 6.58
C ARG A 156 18.25 -6.54 6.66
N HIS A 157 18.27 -5.79 5.57
CA HIS A 157 17.53 -4.52 5.50
C HIS A 157 16.04 -4.80 5.19
N PHE A 158 15.20 -4.82 6.22
CA PHE A 158 13.78 -5.17 6.09
C PHE A 158 12.83 -3.97 6.16
N ALA A 159 13.28 -2.87 6.75
CA ALA A 159 12.50 -1.64 6.85
C ALA A 159 12.23 -1.03 5.48
N SER A 160 10.99 -0.58 5.26
CA SER A 160 10.57 0.02 3.98
C SER A 160 10.60 1.54 3.99
N CYS A 161 10.32 2.14 5.14
CA CYS A 161 10.29 3.59 5.30
C CYS A 161 10.77 4.00 6.69
N TYR A 162 11.16 5.26 6.79
CA TYR A 162 11.57 5.94 8.01
C TYR A 162 10.81 7.27 8.17
N VAL A 163 10.51 7.65 9.41
CA VAL A 163 10.01 8.99 9.75
C VAL A 163 11.09 9.68 10.57
N TYR A 164 11.60 10.78 10.04
CA TYR A 164 12.78 11.46 10.59
C TYR A 164 12.44 12.91 10.97
N GLU A 165 12.82 13.28 12.19
CA GLU A 165 12.78 14.68 12.64
C GLU A 165 14.19 15.28 12.52
N PRO A 166 14.39 16.28 11.63
CA PRO A 166 15.68 16.93 11.50
C PRO A 166 15.93 17.89 12.68
N PHE A 167 17.20 18.19 12.94
CA PHE A 167 17.57 19.38 13.72
C PHE A 167 17.18 20.63 12.90
N ALA A 168 15.97 21.15 13.13
CA ALA A 168 15.49 22.32 12.42
C ALA A 168 15.90 23.61 13.15
N PHE A 169 16.25 24.62 12.34
CA PHE A 169 16.41 26.06 12.65
C PHE A 169 17.80 26.61 12.98
N ASP A 170 18.86 25.80 12.96
CA ASP A 170 20.24 26.30 12.95
C ASP A 170 21.05 25.62 11.82
N ALA A 171 21.64 26.41 10.92
CA ALA A 171 22.41 25.90 9.79
C ALA A 171 23.65 25.10 10.23
N ASP A 172 24.22 25.45 11.38
CA ASP A 172 25.35 24.72 11.97
C ASP A 172 24.88 23.40 12.64
N ALA A 173 23.63 23.36 13.14
CA ALA A 173 23.02 22.17 13.74
C ALA A 173 22.33 21.24 12.72
N ALA A 174 22.13 21.68 11.47
CA ALA A 174 21.60 20.84 10.39
C ALA A 174 22.65 19.89 9.77
N SER A 175 23.94 20.26 9.86
CA SER A 175 25.08 19.48 9.32
C SER A 175 25.16 18.02 9.83
N PRO A 176 24.90 17.72 11.12
CA PRO A 176 24.86 16.34 11.66
C PRO A 176 23.69 15.49 11.15
N SER A 177 22.63 16.09 10.59
CA SER A 177 21.44 15.36 10.10
C SER A 177 21.68 14.68 8.74
N PHE A 178 22.60 15.22 7.92
CA PHE A 178 22.86 14.71 6.57
C PHE A 178 23.46 13.30 6.53
N PRO A 179 24.45 12.93 7.37
CA PRO A 179 24.93 11.55 7.43
C PRO A 179 23.85 10.53 7.77
N ALA A 180 22.96 10.85 8.73
CA ALA A 180 21.85 9.99 9.10
C ALA A 180 20.86 9.81 7.94
N LEU A 181 20.43 10.91 7.31
CA LEU A 181 19.58 10.87 6.11
C LEU A 181 20.22 10.08 4.97
N SER A 182 21.53 10.25 4.74
CA SER A 182 22.27 9.53 3.71
C SER A 182 22.32 8.03 4.00
N ALA A 183 22.48 7.62 5.27
CA ALA A 183 22.48 6.22 5.67
C ALA A 183 21.09 5.57 5.48
N LEU A 184 20.03 6.28 5.88
CA LEU A 184 18.64 5.83 5.69
C LEU A 184 18.30 5.66 4.21
N TRP A 185 18.70 6.63 3.37
CA TRP A 185 18.51 6.58 1.92
C TRP A 185 19.32 5.45 1.27
N ALA A 186 20.59 5.27 1.65
CA ALA A 186 21.44 4.18 1.16
C ALA A 186 20.97 2.78 1.57
N ALA A 187 20.07 2.70 2.56
CA ALA A 187 19.39 1.47 2.96
C ALA A 187 18.09 1.21 2.18
N ASP A 188 17.86 1.93 1.07
CA ASP A 188 16.67 1.85 0.21
C ASP A 188 15.36 2.24 0.93
N GLY A 189 15.44 3.04 2.00
CA GLY A 189 14.29 3.50 2.78
C GLY A 189 13.69 4.79 2.23
N GLY A 190 12.37 4.82 2.05
CA GLY A 190 11.62 6.07 1.85
C GLY A 190 11.60 6.91 3.13
N ILE A 191 11.76 8.23 3.04
CA ILE A 191 11.88 9.12 4.21
C ILE A 191 10.72 10.11 4.22
N GLY A 192 10.01 10.17 5.35
CA GLY A 192 9.14 11.30 5.70
C GLY A 192 9.89 12.30 6.58
N LEU A 193 9.73 13.58 6.29
CA LEU A 193 10.42 14.67 6.99
C LEU A 193 9.39 15.70 7.47
N SER A 194 9.45 16.07 8.75
CA SER A 194 8.71 17.24 9.25
C SER A 194 9.52 18.51 9.03
N VAL A 195 8.89 19.53 8.42
CA VAL A 195 9.45 20.88 8.28
C VAL A 195 8.48 21.99 8.73
N ALA A 196 7.19 21.67 8.88
CA ALA A 196 6.12 22.50 9.45
C ALA A 196 4.80 21.70 9.52
N ASP A 197 3.87 22.10 10.39
CA ASP A 197 2.58 21.42 10.62
C ASP A 197 1.35 22.16 10.06
N VAL A 198 0.28 21.41 9.76
CA VAL A 198 -1.06 21.91 9.37
C VAL A 198 -2.12 21.39 10.37
N PRO A 199 -2.54 22.20 11.38
CA PRO A 199 -3.53 21.80 12.41
C PRO A 199 -5.01 21.99 12.02
N ALA A 200 -5.98 21.54 12.84
CA ALA A 200 -7.41 21.58 12.47
C ALA A 200 -8.07 22.95 12.55
N THR A 201 -7.50 23.91 13.30
CA THR A 201 -7.95 25.31 13.21
C THR A 201 -7.85 25.86 11.79
N ASN A 202 -6.96 25.30 10.96
CA ASN A 202 -6.83 25.57 9.54
C ASN A 202 -8.07 25.19 8.75
N MET A 203 -8.64 24.01 9.04
CA MET A 203 -9.81 23.51 8.30
C MET A 203 -11.08 24.27 8.67
N ARG A 204 -11.27 24.62 9.95
CA ARG A 204 -12.40 25.48 10.37
C ARG A 204 -12.34 26.86 9.72
N ARG A 205 -11.16 27.51 9.77
CA ARG A 205 -10.97 28.81 9.12
C ARG A 205 -11.10 28.72 7.60
N LEU A 206 -10.78 27.59 6.98
CA LEU A 206 -11.03 27.38 5.55
C LEU A 206 -12.53 27.34 5.23
N GLU A 207 -13.30 26.56 5.99
CA GLU A 207 -14.75 26.45 5.84
C GLU A 207 -15.45 27.81 5.98
N GLU A 208 -15.15 28.51 7.08
CA GLU A 208 -15.75 29.80 7.44
C GLU A 208 -15.22 30.98 6.60
N ASP A 209 -14.19 30.74 5.78
CA ASP A 209 -13.39 31.78 5.13
C ASP A 209 -12.93 32.82 6.18
N GLY A 210 -12.16 32.37 7.16
CA GLY A 210 -11.52 33.19 8.18
C GLY A 210 -10.20 33.79 7.72
N MET A 211 -9.59 34.60 8.58
CA MET A 211 -8.18 35.00 8.41
C MET A 211 -7.26 33.89 8.90
N TRP A 212 -6.13 33.71 8.23
CA TRP A 212 -5.07 32.75 8.53
C TRP A 212 -3.78 33.50 8.83
N SER A 213 -3.22 33.37 10.03
CA SER A 213 -1.93 33.98 10.39
C SER A 213 -0.75 33.04 10.17
N LEU A 214 0.30 33.57 9.55
CA LEU A 214 1.58 32.91 9.32
C LEU A 214 2.58 33.37 10.38
N PHE A 215 3.30 32.42 10.97
CA PHE A 215 4.26 32.66 12.04
C PHE A 215 5.67 32.23 11.63
N ASP A 216 6.68 32.97 12.07
CA ASP A 216 8.05 32.46 12.13
C ASP A 216 8.14 31.50 13.33
N PRO A 217 8.54 30.23 13.16
CA PRO A 217 8.62 29.27 14.26
C PRO A 217 9.57 29.73 15.38
N ARG A 218 10.57 30.58 15.08
CA ARG A 218 11.46 31.15 16.10
C ARG A 218 10.75 32.15 17.01
N ARG A 219 9.65 32.75 16.54
CA ARG A 219 8.83 33.73 17.27
C ARG A 219 7.61 33.09 17.93
N ALA A 220 7.13 31.96 17.39
CA ALA A 220 6.01 31.19 17.91
C ALA A 220 6.37 29.71 18.16
N PRO A 221 7.44 29.41 18.93
CA PRO A 221 8.00 28.06 19.03
C PRO A 221 7.04 27.05 19.67
N ALA A 222 6.09 27.49 20.49
CA ALA A 222 5.14 26.59 21.13
C ALA A 222 4.20 25.89 20.13
N LEU A 223 3.98 26.46 18.94
CA LEU A 223 3.02 25.91 17.98
C LEU A 223 3.43 24.56 17.40
N SER A 224 4.73 24.25 17.35
CA SER A 224 5.23 22.98 16.78
C SER A 224 5.12 21.78 17.72
N ASP A 225 4.75 22.00 18.98
CA ASP A 225 4.65 20.95 20.00
C ASP A 225 3.24 20.87 20.62
N LEU A 226 2.24 21.46 19.96
CA LEU A 226 0.85 21.49 20.40
C LEU A 226 -0.10 20.99 19.30
N PHE A 227 -1.24 20.42 19.70
CA PHE A 227 -2.34 20.04 18.82
C PHE A 227 -3.70 20.30 19.50
N GLY A 228 -4.78 20.26 18.72
CA GLY A 228 -6.15 20.44 19.20
C GLY A 228 -6.38 21.77 19.93
N SER A 229 -7.19 21.75 20.99
CA SER A 229 -7.61 22.97 21.69
C SER A 229 -6.45 23.76 22.31
N SER A 230 -5.37 23.06 22.70
CA SER A 230 -4.15 23.69 23.23
C SER A 230 -3.44 24.49 22.15
N PHE A 231 -3.32 23.93 20.94
CA PHE A 231 -2.81 24.64 19.77
C PHE A 231 -3.67 25.87 19.46
N ASP A 232 -5.00 25.69 19.39
CA ASP A 232 -5.94 26.75 19.04
C ASP A 232 -5.81 27.96 19.97
N THR A 233 -5.77 27.69 21.28
CA THR A 233 -5.67 28.74 22.30
C THR A 233 -4.37 29.52 22.17
N THR A 234 -3.24 28.82 21.99
CA THR A 234 -1.92 29.44 21.84
C THR A 234 -1.78 30.19 20.52
N TYR A 235 -2.32 29.65 19.42
CA TYR A 235 -2.35 30.29 18.12
C TYR A 235 -3.08 31.63 18.17
N GLU A 236 -4.28 31.65 18.75
CA GLU A 236 -5.05 32.89 18.93
C GLU A 236 -4.38 33.87 19.92
N GLU A 237 -3.67 33.37 20.93
CA GLU A 237 -2.87 34.22 21.81
C GLU A 237 -1.75 34.92 21.03
N TYR A 238 -1.03 34.20 20.16
CA TYR A 238 0.00 34.79 19.32
C TYR A 238 -0.53 35.77 18.29
N GLU A 239 -1.74 35.55 17.76
CA GLU A 239 -2.46 36.54 16.96
C GLU A 239 -2.75 37.82 17.77
N ARG A 240 -3.33 37.68 18.98
CA ARG A 240 -3.63 38.83 19.87
C ARG A 240 -2.37 39.61 20.26
N ARG A 241 -1.24 38.93 20.42
CA ARG A 241 0.06 39.51 20.76
C ARG A 241 0.83 40.08 19.56
N ALA A 242 0.25 40.05 18.35
CA ALA A 242 0.88 40.51 17.11
C ALA A 242 2.26 39.88 16.86
N VAL A 243 2.43 38.62 17.25
CA VAL A 243 3.65 37.82 16.98
C VAL A 243 3.69 37.37 15.51
N THR A 244 2.54 37.44 14.83
CA THR A 244 2.32 37.07 13.43
C THR A 244 3.29 37.77 12.48
N SER A 245 3.75 37.05 11.45
CA SER A 245 4.51 37.63 10.35
C SER A 245 3.59 38.29 9.32
N THR A 246 2.49 37.63 8.96
CA THR A 246 1.51 38.09 7.95
C THR A 246 0.19 37.35 8.15
N SER A 247 -0.93 37.91 7.71
CA SER A 247 -2.22 37.23 7.66
C SER A 247 -2.81 37.21 6.23
N ILE A 248 -3.41 36.09 5.84
CA ILE A 248 -4.02 35.85 4.53
C ILE A 248 -5.44 35.28 4.73
N ARG A 249 -6.35 35.42 3.76
CA ARG A 249 -7.64 34.69 3.80
C ARG A 249 -7.38 33.19 3.68
N ALA A 250 -8.04 32.37 4.50
CA ALA A 250 -7.84 30.92 4.48
C ALA A 250 -8.15 30.33 3.08
N ARG A 251 -9.20 30.82 2.40
CA ARG A 251 -9.51 30.40 1.02
C ARG A 251 -8.47 30.83 -0.01
N ALA A 252 -7.83 31.99 0.17
CA ALA A 252 -6.75 32.42 -0.72
C ALA A 252 -5.49 31.54 -0.54
N LEU A 253 -5.17 31.11 0.68
CA LEU A 253 -4.12 30.12 0.90
C LEU A 253 -4.50 28.76 0.28
N TRP A 254 -5.76 28.36 0.42
CA TRP A 254 -6.26 27.14 -0.18
C TRP A 254 -6.20 27.14 -1.71
N GLU A 255 -6.51 28.26 -2.37
CA GLU A 255 -6.35 28.39 -3.83
C GLU A 255 -4.90 28.08 -4.27
N ILE A 256 -3.91 28.59 -3.54
CA ILE A 256 -2.49 28.30 -3.80
C ILE A 256 -2.19 26.80 -3.64
N ILE A 257 -2.69 26.17 -2.57
CA ILE A 257 -2.52 24.73 -2.33
C ILE A 257 -3.19 23.91 -3.44
N ALA A 258 -4.42 24.28 -3.79
CA ALA A 258 -5.20 23.60 -4.82
C ALA A 258 -4.54 23.72 -6.20
N ASP A 259 -3.97 24.88 -6.54
CA ASP A 259 -3.25 25.07 -7.80
C ASP A 259 -1.98 24.21 -7.85
N ALA A 260 -1.21 24.14 -6.76
CA ALA A 260 -0.07 23.23 -6.66
C ALA A 260 -0.48 21.75 -6.84
N ILE A 261 -1.61 21.34 -6.23
CA ILE A 261 -2.18 19.99 -6.37
C ILE A 261 -2.60 19.73 -7.82
N ARG A 262 -3.22 20.70 -8.49
CA ARG A 262 -3.65 20.56 -9.89
C ARG A 262 -2.46 20.43 -10.84
N GLU A 263 -1.36 21.13 -10.56
CA GLU A 263 -0.16 21.11 -11.39
C GLU A 263 0.73 19.89 -11.15
N THR A 264 0.85 19.44 -9.90
CA THR A 264 1.86 18.43 -9.50
C THR A 264 1.26 17.15 -8.91
N GLY A 265 -0.02 17.14 -8.57
CA GLY A 265 -0.68 16.09 -7.79
C GLY A 265 -0.40 16.16 -6.28
N SER A 266 0.31 17.18 -5.81
CA SER A 266 0.78 17.39 -4.42
C SER A 266 0.76 18.89 -4.05
N PRO A 267 0.85 19.31 -2.77
CA PRO A 267 1.27 18.55 -1.59
C PRO A 267 0.25 17.51 -1.13
N PHE A 268 0.72 16.56 -0.31
CA PHE A 268 -0.14 15.65 0.40
C PHE A 268 -0.86 16.39 1.54
N LEU A 269 -2.05 15.93 1.90
CA LEU A 269 -2.87 16.56 2.94
C LEU A 269 -3.15 15.56 4.07
N MET A 270 -2.73 15.94 5.27
CA MET A 270 -2.95 15.18 6.50
C MET A 270 -3.45 16.13 7.59
N TYR A 271 -4.22 15.59 8.53
CA TYR A 271 -4.88 16.37 9.57
C TYR A 271 -4.21 16.08 10.91
N SER A 272 -3.31 16.96 11.34
CA SER A 272 -2.46 16.73 12.53
C SER A 272 -3.27 16.39 13.79
N ASP A 273 -4.41 17.05 14.00
CA ASP A 273 -5.24 16.79 15.18
C ASP A 273 -5.93 15.43 15.13
N ASN A 274 -6.38 14.98 13.94
CA ASN A 274 -6.95 13.64 13.78
C ASN A 274 -5.86 12.56 13.91
N VAL A 275 -4.62 12.87 13.48
CA VAL A 275 -3.47 11.99 13.69
C VAL A 275 -3.19 11.85 15.17
N ASN A 276 -2.92 12.95 15.87
CA ASN A 276 -2.48 12.95 17.27
C ASN A 276 -3.59 12.55 18.25
N GLY A 277 -4.84 12.94 17.99
CA GLY A 277 -5.98 12.57 18.83
C GLY A 277 -6.40 11.10 18.72
N LYS A 278 -5.86 10.35 17.75
CA LYS A 278 -6.23 8.95 17.46
C LYS A 278 -5.00 8.06 17.28
N ASN A 279 -3.96 8.29 18.09
CA ASN A 279 -2.68 7.58 17.99
C ASN A 279 -2.33 6.87 19.30
N ASN A 280 -2.03 5.58 19.23
CA ASN A 280 -1.62 4.83 20.41
C ASN A 280 -0.22 5.23 20.95
N GLN A 281 0.58 5.95 20.16
CA GLN A 281 1.88 6.49 20.57
C GLN A 281 1.81 7.92 21.11
N MET A 282 0.61 8.48 21.33
CA MET A 282 0.48 9.86 21.85
C MET A 282 1.13 10.07 23.22
N ASN A 283 1.40 8.98 23.97
CA ASN A 283 2.14 9.01 25.23
C ASN A 283 3.64 9.31 25.06
N LEU A 284 4.18 9.14 23.84
CA LEU A 284 5.59 9.42 23.53
C LEU A 284 5.84 10.88 23.20
N GLY A 285 4.82 11.58 22.72
CA GLY A 285 4.87 12.99 22.34
C GLY A 285 4.04 13.26 21.09
N LEU A 286 4.18 14.47 20.56
CA LEU A 286 3.49 14.87 19.35
C LEU A 286 4.05 14.14 18.12
N ILE A 287 3.16 13.60 17.30
CA ILE A 287 3.45 13.06 15.98
C ILE A 287 3.52 14.22 14.98
N LYS A 288 4.74 14.56 14.54
CA LYS A 288 5.03 15.76 13.73
C LYS A 288 5.01 15.53 12.22
N SER A 289 4.98 14.28 11.77
CA SER A 289 4.92 13.97 10.34
C SER A 289 4.45 12.54 10.10
N SER A 290 4.28 12.22 8.82
CA SER A 290 4.10 10.86 8.33
C SER A 290 5.28 10.45 7.46
N ASN A 291 5.24 9.24 6.91
CA ASN A 291 6.23 8.75 5.95
C ASN A 291 5.96 9.25 4.52
N LEU A 292 6.80 8.81 3.58
CA LEU A 292 6.71 9.08 2.14
C LEU A 292 5.32 8.81 1.53
N CYS A 293 4.59 7.84 2.06
CA CYS A 293 3.33 7.36 1.50
C CYS A 293 2.10 7.72 2.34
N THR A 294 2.26 8.50 3.42
CA THR A 294 1.17 9.05 4.27
C THR A 294 0.35 8.02 5.08
N GLU A 295 0.76 6.75 5.14
CA GLU A 295 0.07 5.71 5.92
C GLU A 295 0.66 5.51 7.32
N ILE A 296 1.90 5.94 7.55
CA ILE A 296 2.63 5.73 8.81
C ILE A 296 2.59 6.98 9.64
N VAL A 297 2.09 6.89 10.86
CA VAL A 297 2.00 8.01 11.80
C VAL A 297 2.59 7.59 13.13
N GLN A 298 3.93 7.61 13.19
CA GLN A 298 4.70 7.15 14.34
C GLN A 298 5.49 8.31 14.94
N TYR A 299 5.77 8.20 16.23
CA TYR A 299 6.58 9.18 16.95
C TYR A 299 8.01 9.14 16.43
N SER A 300 8.55 10.33 16.20
CA SER A 300 9.95 10.57 15.87
C SER A 300 10.46 11.70 16.75
N SER A 301 11.77 11.72 16.97
CA SER A 301 12.47 12.81 17.65
C SER A 301 13.89 12.92 17.12
N LEU A 302 14.66 13.86 17.66
CA LEU A 302 16.09 14.02 17.35
C LEU A 302 16.95 12.78 17.68
N VAL A 303 16.45 11.86 18.50
CA VAL A 303 17.15 10.62 18.91
C VAL A 303 16.34 9.36 18.61
N GLU A 304 15.20 9.48 17.93
CA GLU A 304 14.36 8.36 17.53
C GLU A 304 13.86 8.55 16.10
N THR A 305 14.34 7.71 15.19
CA THR A 305 13.84 7.67 13.81
C THR A 305 12.82 6.54 13.71
N ALA A 306 11.55 6.87 13.48
CA ALA A 306 10.51 5.85 13.41
C ALA A 306 10.76 4.91 12.22
N VAL A 307 10.45 3.63 12.38
CA VAL A 307 10.73 2.60 11.37
C VAL A 307 9.46 1.85 10.98
N CYS A 308 9.31 1.65 9.68
CA CYS A 308 8.16 0.99 9.11
C CYS A 308 8.48 -0.44 8.63
N THR A 309 7.86 -1.43 9.27
CA THR A 309 7.91 -2.85 8.88
C THR A 309 6.55 -3.29 8.36
N LEU A 310 6.48 -3.70 7.09
CA LEU A 310 5.23 -3.82 6.35
C LEU A 310 4.98 -5.21 5.75
N ALA A 311 3.71 -5.61 5.77
CA ALA A 311 3.18 -6.71 4.98
C ALA A 311 1.75 -6.40 4.53
N SER A 312 1.26 -7.12 3.53
CA SER A 312 -0.11 -7.01 3.08
C SER A 312 -0.78 -8.36 2.85
N VAL A 313 -2.08 -8.41 3.12
CA VAL A 313 -2.92 -9.56 2.82
C VAL A 313 -3.46 -9.45 1.40
N CYS A 314 -3.42 -10.56 0.65
CA CYS A 314 -3.96 -10.64 -0.70
C CYS A 314 -5.45 -11.04 -0.66
N LEU A 315 -6.33 -10.06 -0.51
CA LEU A 315 -7.76 -10.27 -0.23
C LEU A 315 -8.48 -11.21 -1.22
N PRO A 316 -8.18 -11.23 -2.53
CA PRO A 316 -8.88 -12.12 -3.47
C PRO A 316 -8.72 -13.60 -3.17
N ARG A 317 -7.72 -14.00 -2.37
CA ARG A 317 -7.51 -15.41 -1.97
C ARG A 317 -8.39 -15.88 -0.82
N PHE A 318 -9.16 -14.98 -0.24
CA PHE A 318 -10.13 -15.26 0.83
C PHE A 318 -11.57 -15.28 0.29
N LEU A 319 -11.75 -15.08 -1.01
CA LEU A 319 -13.05 -15.23 -1.66
C LEU A 319 -13.28 -16.69 -2.05
N HIS A 320 -14.34 -17.30 -1.53
CA HIS A 320 -14.77 -18.63 -1.93
C HIS A 320 -15.49 -18.61 -3.28
N SER A 321 -15.60 -19.78 -3.92
CA SER A 321 -16.25 -19.91 -5.22
C SER A 321 -17.74 -19.55 -5.22
N ASP A 322 -18.39 -19.56 -4.06
CA ASP A 322 -19.79 -19.17 -3.87
C ASP A 322 -19.97 -17.66 -3.63
N GLY A 323 -18.88 -16.88 -3.62
CA GLY A 323 -18.88 -15.43 -3.39
C GLY A 323 -18.79 -15.03 -1.92
N THR A 324 -18.74 -15.97 -0.98
CA THR A 324 -18.57 -15.66 0.46
C THR A 324 -17.11 -15.34 0.78
N PHE A 325 -16.90 -14.43 1.75
CA PHE A 325 -15.57 -13.98 2.17
C PHE A 325 -15.12 -14.67 3.48
N ASP A 326 -13.95 -15.30 3.45
CA ASP A 326 -13.39 -16.13 4.52
C ASP A 326 -12.71 -15.27 5.61
N HIS A 327 -13.53 -14.66 6.47
CA HIS A 327 -13.03 -13.91 7.63
C HIS A 327 -12.22 -14.77 8.63
N PRO A 328 -12.60 -16.03 8.94
CA PRO A 328 -11.79 -16.89 9.81
C PRO A 328 -10.36 -17.13 9.29
N GLU A 329 -10.21 -17.43 8.01
CA GLU A 329 -8.88 -17.59 7.42
C GLU A 329 -8.12 -16.27 7.34
N LEU A 330 -8.79 -15.15 7.05
CA LEU A 330 -8.19 -13.82 7.09
C LEU A 330 -7.62 -13.52 8.48
N HIS A 331 -8.41 -13.77 9.52
CA HIS A 331 -8.00 -13.58 10.91
C HIS A 331 -6.74 -14.42 11.22
N ARG A 332 -6.76 -15.71 10.90
CA ARG A 332 -5.63 -16.64 11.11
C ARG A 332 -4.36 -16.18 10.41
N VAL A 333 -4.45 -15.78 9.13
CA VAL A 333 -3.32 -15.30 8.33
C VAL A 333 -2.79 -13.98 8.88
N THR A 334 -3.65 -13.07 9.33
CA THR A 334 -3.23 -11.82 9.94
C THR A 334 -2.45 -12.05 11.24
N LYS A 335 -2.84 -13.02 12.08
CA LYS A 335 -2.06 -13.38 13.27
C LYS A 335 -0.66 -13.87 12.92
N LEU A 336 -0.51 -14.67 11.87
CA LEU A 336 0.81 -15.08 11.40
C LEU A 336 1.63 -13.87 10.95
N LEU A 337 1.03 -12.94 10.20
CA LEU A 337 1.73 -11.71 9.80
C LEU A 337 2.23 -10.90 10.99
N VAL A 338 1.45 -10.74 12.06
CA VAL A 338 1.93 -10.06 13.28
C VAL A 338 3.15 -10.78 13.86
N ARG A 339 3.11 -12.11 13.99
CA ARG A 339 4.26 -12.88 14.47
C ARG A 339 5.49 -12.73 13.55
N SER A 340 5.28 -12.76 12.24
CA SER A 340 6.34 -12.60 11.25
C SER A 340 6.97 -11.20 11.33
N LEU A 341 6.15 -10.14 11.37
CA LEU A 341 6.60 -8.75 11.43
C LEU A 341 7.31 -8.45 12.76
N ASP A 342 6.81 -8.96 13.89
CA ASP A 342 7.47 -8.81 15.19
C ASP A 342 8.87 -9.45 15.20
N ARG A 343 9.03 -10.61 14.55
CA ARG A 343 10.35 -11.25 14.38
C ARG A 343 11.25 -10.47 13.43
N ILE A 344 10.70 -9.89 12.37
CA ILE A 344 11.48 -9.07 11.43
C ILE A 344 12.13 -7.87 12.15
N ILE A 345 11.45 -7.27 13.13
CA ILE A 345 12.01 -6.17 13.94
C ILE A 345 13.29 -6.64 14.64
N ASP A 346 13.30 -7.84 15.23
CA ASP A 346 14.49 -8.37 15.91
C ASP A 346 15.62 -8.77 14.96
N LEU A 347 15.29 -9.09 13.71
CA LEU A 347 16.24 -9.58 12.71
C LEU A 347 16.87 -8.48 11.86
N ALA A 348 16.24 -7.30 11.80
CA ALA A 348 16.64 -6.23 10.89
C ALA A 348 17.99 -5.61 11.27
N ASP A 349 18.79 -5.33 10.24
CA ASP A 349 19.96 -4.46 10.37
C ASP A 349 19.50 -3.01 10.17
N TYR A 350 19.48 -2.22 11.25
CA TYR A 350 19.09 -0.81 11.20
C TYR A 350 20.28 0.07 10.78
N PRO A 351 20.08 1.01 9.82
CA PRO A 351 21.16 1.83 9.30
C PRO A 351 21.67 2.89 10.30
N THR A 352 20.87 3.25 11.31
CA THR A 352 21.24 4.20 12.36
C THR A 352 20.83 3.66 13.73
N ALA A 353 21.53 4.11 14.78
CA ALA A 353 21.19 3.76 16.16
C ALA A 353 19.80 4.26 16.56
N ASP A 354 19.43 5.48 16.13
CA ASP A 354 18.13 6.09 16.42
C ASP A 354 16.96 5.29 15.81
N ALA A 355 17.18 4.68 14.63
CA ALA A 355 16.22 3.78 14.02
C ALA A 355 16.07 2.48 14.82
N ALA A 356 17.19 1.90 15.28
CA ALA A 356 17.17 0.72 16.14
C ALA A 356 16.43 1.00 17.47
N VAL A 357 16.75 2.12 18.12
CA VAL A 357 16.11 2.53 19.39
C VAL A 357 14.59 2.62 19.21
N SER A 358 14.12 3.37 18.20
CA SER A 358 12.68 3.51 17.95
C SER A 358 12.01 2.17 17.63
N ALA A 359 12.65 1.34 16.81
CA ALA A 359 12.10 0.05 16.42
C ALA A 359 11.96 -0.92 17.60
N PHE A 360 12.96 -1.03 18.48
CA PHE A 360 12.87 -1.88 19.66
C PHE A 360 11.92 -1.32 20.72
N ARG A 361 11.93 0.01 20.91
CA ARG A 361 11.10 0.68 21.93
C ARG A 361 9.61 0.60 21.61
N SER A 362 9.23 0.84 20.35
CA SER A 362 7.84 0.91 19.91
C SER A 362 7.32 -0.38 19.28
N ARG A 363 8.21 -1.20 18.70
CA ARG A 363 7.90 -2.41 17.93
C ARG A 363 6.79 -2.23 16.91
N SER A 364 6.77 -1.08 16.25
CA SER A 364 5.72 -0.67 15.31
C SER A 364 5.76 -1.48 14.02
N MET A 365 4.59 -1.81 13.48
CA MET A 365 4.41 -2.49 12.19
C MET A 365 3.17 -2.00 11.46
N GLY A 366 3.06 -2.33 10.16
CA GLY A 366 1.89 -2.01 9.34
C GLY A 366 1.41 -3.19 8.53
N ILE A 367 0.25 -3.72 8.87
CA ILE A 367 -0.49 -4.70 8.08
C ILE A 367 -1.49 -3.96 7.21
N GLY A 368 -1.29 -4.07 5.89
CA GLY A 368 -2.18 -3.54 4.88
C GLY A 368 -2.88 -4.63 4.08
N VAL A 369 -3.55 -4.23 3.00
CA VAL A 369 -4.18 -5.15 2.06
C VAL A 369 -3.76 -4.85 0.63
N GLN A 370 -4.08 -5.77 -0.27
CA GLN A 370 -4.06 -5.58 -1.71
C GLN A 370 -5.24 -6.35 -2.32
N GLY A 371 -5.70 -5.93 -3.50
CA GLY A 371 -6.78 -6.60 -4.22
C GLY A 371 -8.20 -6.30 -3.70
N LEU A 372 -8.44 -5.16 -3.04
CA LEU A 372 -9.79 -4.82 -2.59
C LEU A 372 -10.78 -4.66 -3.77
N ALA A 373 -10.36 -3.99 -4.84
CA ALA A 373 -11.18 -3.87 -6.05
C ALA A 373 -11.46 -5.22 -6.71
N ASP A 374 -10.51 -6.16 -6.64
CA ASP A 374 -10.70 -7.51 -7.17
C ASP A 374 -11.76 -8.29 -6.39
N VAL A 375 -11.79 -8.18 -5.05
CA VAL A 375 -12.85 -8.80 -4.24
C VAL A 375 -14.21 -8.31 -4.71
N PHE A 376 -14.39 -6.99 -4.81
CA PHE A 376 -15.64 -6.41 -5.28
C PHE A 376 -15.96 -6.78 -6.73
N GLY A 377 -14.96 -6.79 -7.62
CA GLY A 377 -15.12 -7.15 -9.02
C GLY A 377 -15.51 -8.61 -9.23
N PHE A 378 -14.85 -9.55 -8.53
CA PHE A 378 -15.18 -10.98 -8.62
C PHE A 378 -16.55 -11.31 -8.02
N SER A 379 -16.94 -10.62 -6.95
CA SER A 379 -18.26 -10.72 -6.33
C SER A 379 -19.36 -9.92 -7.03
N GLU A 380 -19.02 -9.17 -8.09
CA GLU A 380 -19.92 -8.24 -8.79
C GLU A 380 -20.63 -7.23 -7.85
N ILE A 381 -19.92 -6.75 -6.83
CA ILE A 381 -20.37 -5.71 -5.89
C ILE A 381 -19.84 -4.35 -6.37
N PRO A 382 -20.69 -3.32 -6.54
CA PRO A 382 -20.19 -1.98 -6.87
C PRO A 382 -19.34 -1.38 -5.76
N PHE A 383 -18.20 -0.79 -6.12
CA PHE A 383 -17.13 -0.38 -5.21
C PHE A 383 -17.58 0.50 -4.02
N ALA A 384 -18.55 1.39 -4.24
CA ALA A 384 -19.08 2.33 -3.24
C ALA A 384 -20.47 1.95 -2.70
N SER A 385 -21.00 0.79 -3.07
CA SER A 385 -22.33 0.36 -2.63
C SER A 385 -22.39 0.13 -1.10
N PRO A 386 -23.59 0.17 -0.48
CA PRO A 386 -23.75 -0.18 0.93
C PRO A 386 -23.18 -1.56 1.28
N GLU A 387 -23.25 -2.53 0.36
CA GLU A 387 -22.69 -3.87 0.53
C GLU A 387 -21.16 -3.85 0.52
N ALA A 388 -20.53 -3.13 -0.42
CA ALA A 388 -19.07 -2.93 -0.42
C ALA A 388 -18.59 -2.24 0.85
N ARG A 389 -19.32 -1.21 1.32
CA ARG A 389 -19.03 -0.52 2.59
C ARG A 389 -19.10 -1.46 3.79
N ALA A 390 -20.11 -2.35 3.84
CA ALA A 390 -20.23 -3.34 4.90
C ALA A 390 -19.07 -4.35 4.88
N LEU A 391 -18.76 -4.93 3.72
CA LEU A 391 -17.65 -5.88 3.57
C LEU A 391 -16.29 -5.21 3.86
N ASN A 392 -16.10 -3.97 3.41
CA ASN A 392 -14.92 -3.14 3.73
C ASN A 392 -14.73 -3.06 5.25
N ARG A 393 -15.76 -2.66 6.01
CA ARG A 393 -15.67 -2.62 7.49
C ARG A 393 -15.30 -3.97 8.09
N GLN A 394 -15.98 -5.04 7.68
CA GLN A 394 -15.76 -6.37 8.24
C GLN A 394 -14.34 -6.91 7.96
N ILE A 395 -13.76 -6.60 6.79
CA ILE A 395 -12.39 -6.99 6.44
C ILE A 395 -11.40 -6.29 7.39
N PHE A 396 -11.50 -4.97 7.53
CA PHE A 396 -10.56 -4.22 8.36
C PHE A 396 -10.76 -4.47 9.87
N GLU A 397 -12.00 -4.66 10.31
CA GLU A 397 -12.30 -5.11 11.67
C GLU A 397 -11.65 -6.47 11.98
N THR A 398 -11.71 -7.41 11.03
CA THR A 398 -11.04 -8.71 11.15
C THR A 398 -9.53 -8.57 11.29
N ILE A 399 -8.91 -7.74 10.44
CA ILE A 399 -7.47 -7.51 10.46
C ILE A 399 -7.05 -6.86 11.78
N TYR A 400 -7.77 -5.83 12.24
CA TYR A 400 -7.45 -5.12 13.48
C TYR A 400 -7.59 -6.02 14.70
N HIS A 401 -8.70 -6.74 14.81
CA HIS A 401 -8.94 -7.67 15.91
C HIS A 401 -7.88 -8.78 15.96
N ALA A 402 -7.59 -9.44 14.82
CA ALA A 402 -6.55 -10.45 14.72
C ALA A 402 -5.17 -9.90 15.11
N SER A 403 -4.89 -8.65 14.73
CA SER A 403 -3.59 -8.03 14.99
C SER A 403 -3.38 -7.76 16.48
N LEU A 404 -4.40 -7.20 17.14
CA LEU A 404 -4.38 -6.97 18.59
C LEU A 404 -4.28 -8.27 19.37
N GLU A 405 -5.09 -9.26 19.01
CA GLU A 405 -5.09 -10.57 19.67
C GLU A 405 -3.72 -11.23 19.56
N SER A 406 -3.14 -11.29 18.36
CA SER A 406 -1.79 -11.87 18.18
C SER A 406 -0.71 -11.07 18.90
N SER A 407 -0.81 -9.75 18.93
CA SER A 407 0.18 -8.91 19.64
C SER A 407 0.09 -9.11 21.16
N SER A 408 -1.12 -9.27 21.70
CA SER A 408 -1.36 -9.63 23.09
C SER A 408 -0.86 -11.05 23.42
N GLU A 409 -1.06 -12.03 22.54
CA GLU A 409 -0.52 -13.39 22.71
C GLU A 409 1.01 -13.42 22.72
N ILE A 410 1.68 -12.55 21.94
CA ILE A 410 3.14 -12.43 22.01
C ILE A 410 3.55 -11.75 23.32
N ALA A 411 2.83 -10.72 23.76
CA ALA A 411 3.10 -10.01 25.01
C ALA A 411 2.95 -10.92 26.24
N ASP A 412 2.00 -11.86 26.23
CA ASP A 412 1.85 -12.87 27.30
C ASP A 412 3.12 -13.72 27.48
N ARG A 413 3.87 -13.95 26.39
CA ARG A 413 5.10 -14.76 26.39
C ARG A 413 6.37 -13.93 26.60
N LEU A 414 6.45 -12.74 25.99
CA LEU A 414 7.67 -11.95 25.87
C LEU A 414 7.62 -10.60 26.62
N GLY A 415 6.48 -10.29 27.24
CA GLY A 415 6.17 -8.97 27.78
C GLY A 415 5.73 -7.97 26.71
N PRO A 416 5.05 -6.89 27.12
CA PRO A 416 4.66 -5.82 26.22
C PRO A 416 5.89 -5.07 25.64
N TYR A 417 5.67 -4.19 24.65
CA TYR A 417 6.75 -3.32 24.16
C TYR A 417 7.22 -2.33 25.23
N ASP A 418 8.46 -1.85 25.14
CA ASP A 418 9.09 -1.03 26.18
C ASP A 418 8.32 0.28 26.47
N ALA A 419 7.73 0.89 25.44
CA ALA A 419 6.94 2.12 25.52
C ALA A 419 5.45 1.91 25.91
N TRP A 420 5.06 0.73 26.39
CA TRP A 420 3.66 0.35 26.67
C TRP A 420 2.98 1.25 27.70
N VAL A 421 3.68 1.57 28.80
CA VAL A 421 3.11 2.30 29.93
C VAL A 421 2.68 3.71 29.50
N GLY A 422 1.47 4.09 29.88
CA GLY A 422 0.85 5.36 29.54
C GLY A 422 0.21 5.41 28.16
N SER A 423 0.33 4.36 27.34
CA SER A 423 -0.36 4.31 26.04
C SER A 423 -1.89 4.26 26.22
N PRO A 424 -2.67 4.76 25.26
CA PRO A 424 -4.12 4.60 25.28
C PRO A 424 -4.58 3.15 25.41
N ALA A 425 -3.91 2.21 24.72
CA ALA A 425 -4.26 0.79 24.80
C ALA A 425 -4.07 0.20 26.22
N GLU A 426 -3.08 0.67 26.99
CA GLU A 426 -2.94 0.31 28.41
C GLU A 426 -4.14 0.80 29.24
N GLN A 427 -4.69 1.95 28.87
CA GLN A 427 -5.88 2.53 29.51
C GLN A 427 -7.19 1.91 29.02
N GLY A 428 -7.12 0.86 28.19
CA GLY A 428 -8.27 0.18 27.59
C GLY A 428 -8.90 0.92 26.41
N VAL A 429 -8.25 1.97 25.90
CA VAL A 429 -8.71 2.76 24.75
C VAL A 429 -8.08 2.22 23.47
N LEU A 430 -8.88 1.55 22.65
CA LEU A 430 -8.47 1.04 21.35
C LEU A 430 -8.82 2.03 20.23
N GLN A 431 -8.37 1.73 19.01
CA GLN A 431 -8.62 2.61 17.85
C GLN A 431 -10.11 2.85 17.61
N VAL A 432 -10.95 1.83 17.78
CA VAL A 432 -12.41 1.96 17.63
C VAL A 432 -13.00 2.98 18.61
N ASP A 433 -12.44 3.09 19.81
CA ASP A 433 -12.88 4.02 20.85
C ASP A 433 -12.46 5.46 20.51
N MET A 434 -11.26 5.65 19.95
CA MET A 434 -10.77 6.97 19.49
C MET A 434 -11.57 7.55 18.33
N TRP A 435 -12.44 6.75 17.70
CA TRP A 435 -13.33 7.16 16.63
C TRP A 435 -14.81 7.18 17.05
N ASP A 436 -15.13 6.86 18.30
CA ASP A 436 -16.50 6.62 18.76
C ASP A 436 -17.26 5.62 17.86
N ALA A 437 -16.55 4.61 17.34
CA ALA A 437 -17.08 3.70 16.34
C ALA A 437 -17.82 2.51 16.97
N THR A 438 -18.93 2.12 16.35
CA THR A 438 -19.64 0.88 16.70
C THR A 438 -19.01 -0.29 15.95
N THR A 439 -18.52 -1.28 16.70
CA THR A 439 -18.01 -2.55 16.15
C THR A 439 -19.17 -3.46 15.74
N SER A 440 -18.91 -4.46 14.89
CA SER A 440 -19.92 -5.47 14.58
C SER A 440 -19.95 -6.56 15.66
N ASP A 441 -20.97 -7.42 15.61
CA ASP A 441 -21.07 -8.59 16.50
C ASP A 441 -20.11 -9.73 16.11
N ARG A 442 -19.20 -9.52 15.15
CA ARG A 442 -18.30 -10.56 14.64
C ARG A 442 -17.22 -10.94 15.65
N TYR A 443 -16.73 -9.98 16.43
CA TYR A 443 -15.67 -10.20 17.41
C TYR A 443 -16.00 -9.53 18.74
N ASP A 444 -15.63 -10.18 19.84
CA ASP A 444 -15.83 -9.68 21.20
C ASP A 444 -14.66 -8.78 21.62
N PHE A 445 -14.80 -7.49 21.35
CA PHE A 445 -13.80 -6.49 21.74
C PHE A 445 -13.67 -6.35 23.26
N ASP A 446 -14.69 -6.69 24.04
CA ASP A 446 -14.61 -6.62 25.50
C ASP A 446 -13.76 -7.75 26.06
N ALA A 447 -13.92 -8.97 25.54
CA ALA A 447 -13.02 -10.09 25.83
C ALA A 447 -11.58 -9.77 25.40
N LEU A 448 -11.39 -9.15 24.23
CA LEU A 448 -10.08 -8.72 23.77
C LEU A 448 -9.46 -7.66 24.70
N ARG A 449 -10.22 -6.66 25.14
CA ARG A 449 -9.74 -5.65 26.11
C ARG A 449 -9.33 -6.30 27.43
N LEU A 450 -10.09 -7.28 27.93
CA LEU A 450 -9.73 -8.03 29.14
C LEU A 450 -8.41 -8.80 28.96
N GLN A 451 -8.20 -9.38 27.77
CA GLN A 451 -6.95 -10.05 27.43
C GLN A 451 -5.78 -9.04 27.40
N ILE A 452 -5.94 -7.92 26.70
CA ILE A 452 -4.92 -6.87 26.58
C ILE A 452 -4.58 -6.28 27.95
N ASN A 453 -5.57 -6.02 28.81
CA ASN A 453 -5.31 -5.54 30.18
C ASN A 453 -4.48 -6.52 31.01
N ARG A 454 -4.61 -7.82 30.76
CA ARG A 454 -3.83 -8.85 31.46
C ARG A 454 -2.41 -8.97 30.92
N THR A 455 -2.24 -8.94 29.60
CA THR A 455 -0.97 -9.33 28.96
C THR A 455 -0.16 -8.15 28.42
N GLY A 456 -0.81 -7.00 28.21
CA GLY A 456 -0.33 -5.91 27.38
C GLY A 456 -0.33 -6.26 25.88
N LEU A 457 0.25 -5.36 25.08
CA LEU A 457 0.51 -5.56 23.65
C LEU A 457 2.01 -5.60 23.37
N ARG A 458 2.44 -6.42 22.42
CA ARG A 458 3.85 -6.50 21.99
C ARG A 458 4.23 -5.39 21.01
N ASN A 459 3.26 -4.75 20.38
CA ASN A 459 3.47 -3.80 19.29
C ASN A 459 2.60 -2.56 19.52
N SER A 460 3.19 -1.37 19.39
CA SER A 460 2.45 -0.12 19.62
C SER A 460 1.50 0.25 18.49
N MET A 461 1.85 -0.10 17.24
CA MET A 461 1.07 0.14 16.03
C MET A 461 1.09 -1.12 15.16
N LEU A 462 -0.04 -1.47 14.54
CA LEU A 462 -0.25 -2.77 13.89
C LEU A 462 -0.73 -2.67 12.44
N THR A 463 -1.54 -1.68 12.10
CA THR A 463 -2.32 -1.62 10.86
C THR A 463 -2.09 -0.31 10.11
N ALA A 464 -1.73 -0.41 8.83
CA ALA A 464 -1.49 0.74 7.96
C ALA A 464 -1.75 0.35 6.50
N GLN A 465 -2.48 1.17 5.74
CA GLN A 465 -2.78 0.86 4.34
C GLN A 465 -1.80 1.57 3.41
N MET A 466 -0.70 0.89 3.11
CA MET A 466 0.34 1.38 2.19
C MET A 466 -0.06 1.20 0.72
N PRO A 467 0.59 1.92 -0.21
CA PRO A 467 0.51 1.62 -1.62
C PRO A 467 1.20 0.28 -1.88
N THR A 468 0.55 -0.62 -2.60
CA THR A 468 1.10 -1.94 -2.94
C THR A 468 1.46 -2.05 -4.41
N ALA A 469 1.73 -0.93 -5.10
CA ALA A 469 1.98 -0.87 -6.54
C ALA A 469 2.89 -2.00 -7.09
N SER A 470 4.04 -2.23 -6.45
CA SER A 470 4.97 -3.28 -6.86
C SER A 470 4.46 -4.68 -6.49
N THR A 471 4.03 -4.90 -5.25
CA THR A 471 3.66 -6.23 -4.74
C THR A 471 2.31 -6.70 -5.31
N ALA A 472 1.31 -5.82 -5.42
CA ALA A 472 0.05 -6.10 -6.10
C ALA A 472 0.27 -6.60 -7.53
N GLN A 473 1.18 -5.96 -8.29
CA GLN A 473 1.54 -6.43 -9.61
C GLN A 473 2.20 -7.83 -9.59
N LEU A 474 3.09 -8.11 -8.63
CA LEU A 474 3.74 -9.42 -8.50
C LEU A 474 2.72 -10.54 -8.22
N PHE A 475 1.74 -10.27 -7.37
CA PHE A 475 0.74 -11.24 -6.95
C PHE A 475 -0.52 -11.25 -7.85
N GLY A 476 -0.59 -10.34 -8.83
CA GLY A 476 -1.65 -10.26 -9.83
C GLY A 476 -2.95 -9.67 -9.28
N ASN A 477 -2.85 -8.71 -8.36
CA ASN A 477 -3.98 -8.07 -7.69
C ASN A 477 -4.03 -6.56 -8.05
N SER A 478 -5.17 -5.92 -7.76
CA SER A 478 -5.34 -4.48 -7.74
C SER A 478 -4.56 -3.84 -6.58
N GLU A 479 -4.20 -2.57 -6.74
CA GLU A 479 -3.41 -1.86 -5.74
C GLU A 479 -4.24 -1.58 -4.48
N GLY A 480 -3.72 -2.04 -3.35
CA GLY A 480 -4.16 -1.66 -2.01
C GLY A 480 -5.67 -1.73 -1.82
N ILE A 481 -6.20 -0.57 -1.48
CA ILE A 481 -7.60 -0.25 -1.22
C ILE A 481 -8.22 0.58 -2.36
N ASP A 482 -7.49 0.80 -3.45
CA ASP A 482 -7.89 1.68 -4.53
C ASP A 482 -8.83 0.97 -5.50
N PRO A 483 -9.80 1.69 -6.11
CA PRO A 483 -10.60 1.17 -7.21
C PRO A 483 -9.73 0.88 -8.44
N TYR A 484 -10.29 0.16 -9.42
CA TYR A 484 -9.60 0.00 -10.70
C TYR A 484 -9.35 1.35 -11.36
N LEU A 485 -8.08 1.72 -11.54
CA LEU A 485 -7.71 2.89 -12.32
C LEU A 485 -8.30 2.83 -13.74
N SER A 486 -8.28 1.64 -14.32
CA SER A 486 -8.91 1.29 -15.59
C SER A 486 -9.19 -0.20 -15.62
N ASN A 487 -10.24 -0.63 -16.33
CA ASN A 487 -10.44 -2.05 -16.63
C ASN A 487 -9.50 -2.57 -17.74
N VAL A 488 -8.64 -1.72 -18.30
CA VAL A 488 -7.55 -2.07 -19.22
C VAL A 488 -6.22 -1.77 -18.54
N ILE A 489 -5.46 -2.82 -18.28
CA ILE A 489 -4.12 -2.74 -17.72
C ILE A 489 -3.13 -2.60 -18.87
N GLN A 490 -2.45 -1.46 -18.93
CA GLN A 490 -1.36 -1.24 -19.87
C GLN A 490 -0.03 -1.66 -19.25
N TYR A 491 0.80 -2.37 -20.01
CA TYR A 491 2.13 -2.76 -19.58
C TYR A 491 3.11 -2.78 -20.75
N ARG A 492 4.40 -2.61 -20.43
CA ARG A 492 5.47 -2.57 -21.42
C ARG A 492 6.27 -3.87 -21.40
N LEU A 493 6.39 -4.50 -22.56
CA LEU A 493 7.32 -5.59 -22.85
C LEU A 493 8.50 -5.05 -23.67
N LEU A 494 9.47 -5.92 -23.96
CA LEU A 494 10.61 -5.56 -24.81
C LEU A 494 10.13 -5.20 -26.22
N SER A 495 9.12 -5.91 -26.73
CA SER A 495 8.55 -5.68 -28.06
C SER A 495 7.58 -4.50 -28.18
N GLY A 496 7.21 -3.81 -27.08
CA GLY A 496 6.31 -2.66 -27.12
C GLY A 496 5.33 -2.56 -25.94
N ASN A 497 4.30 -1.71 -26.10
CA ASN A 497 3.22 -1.54 -25.12
C ASN A 497 2.04 -2.47 -25.45
N PHE A 498 1.51 -3.12 -24.44
CA PHE A 498 0.43 -4.10 -24.54
C PHE A 498 -0.68 -3.80 -23.54
N ASN A 499 -1.87 -4.29 -23.88
CA ASN A 499 -3.07 -4.14 -23.08
C ASN A 499 -3.53 -5.52 -22.60
N GLU A 500 -3.98 -5.61 -21.36
CA GLU A 500 -4.70 -6.74 -20.79
C GLU A 500 -6.01 -6.22 -20.20
N ILE A 501 -7.11 -6.91 -20.44
CA ILE A 501 -8.42 -6.51 -19.91
C ILE A 501 -8.65 -7.23 -18.58
N SER A 502 -9.18 -6.50 -17.60
CA SER A 502 -9.43 -6.97 -16.24
C SER A 502 -10.18 -8.31 -16.25
N ARG A 503 -9.63 -9.30 -15.54
CA ARG A 503 -10.19 -10.66 -15.48
C ARG A 503 -11.59 -10.71 -14.85
N PRO A 504 -11.88 -10.01 -13.74
CA PRO A 504 -13.24 -9.89 -13.24
C PRO A 504 -14.25 -9.40 -14.28
N LEU A 505 -13.88 -8.38 -15.08
CA LEU A 505 -14.75 -7.86 -16.14
C LEU A 505 -15.00 -8.89 -17.24
N VAL A 506 -13.93 -9.53 -17.74
CA VAL A 506 -14.06 -10.56 -18.78
C VAL A 506 -14.94 -11.70 -18.29
N ASN A 507 -14.70 -12.22 -17.08
CA ASN A 507 -15.52 -13.29 -16.49
C ASN A 507 -17.01 -12.89 -16.39
N ALA A 508 -17.30 -11.65 -15.97
CA ALA A 508 -18.67 -11.16 -15.83
C ALA A 508 -19.39 -11.04 -17.19
N LEU A 509 -18.67 -10.64 -18.24
CA LEU A 509 -19.18 -10.55 -19.61
C LEU A 509 -19.36 -11.95 -20.24
N GLU A 510 -18.41 -12.86 -20.05
CA GLU A 510 -18.48 -14.23 -20.56
C GLU A 510 -19.65 -15.02 -19.96
N ARG A 511 -19.87 -14.93 -18.65
CA ARG A 511 -21.04 -15.56 -17.99
C ARG A 511 -22.38 -15.13 -18.60
N ARG A 512 -22.42 -13.96 -19.23
CA ARG A 512 -23.61 -13.38 -19.87
C ARG A 512 -23.63 -13.56 -21.39
N GLY A 513 -22.61 -14.20 -21.96
CA GLY A 513 -22.46 -14.33 -23.42
C GLY A 513 -22.20 -13.00 -24.14
N LEU A 514 -21.70 -11.97 -23.42
CA LEU A 514 -21.45 -10.63 -23.94
C LEU A 514 -20.00 -10.38 -24.34
N TRP A 515 -19.09 -11.32 -24.04
CA TRP A 515 -17.68 -11.20 -24.44
C TRP A 515 -17.52 -11.47 -25.95
N THR A 516 -17.48 -10.39 -26.72
CA THR A 516 -17.33 -10.42 -28.19
C THR A 516 -16.18 -9.54 -28.64
N ASP A 517 -15.68 -9.75 -29.86
CA ASP A 517 -14.65 -8.89 -30.47
C ASP A 517 -15.10 -7.41 -30.48
N THR A 518 -16.37 -7.15 -30.78
CA THR A 518 -16.93 -5.78 -30.80
C THR A 518 -16.96 -5.13 -29.42
N VAL A 519 -17.38 -5.87 -28.38
CA VAL A 519 -17.37 -5.35 -26.99
C VAL A 519 -15.95 -5.09 -26.53
N ARG A 520 -15.02 -6.02 -26.79
CA ARG A 520 -13.60 -5.87 -26.48
C ARG A 520 -13.00 -4.63 -27.13
N ASP A 521 -13.20 -4.46 -28.44
CA ASP A 521 -12.59 -3.36 -29.19
C ASP A 521 -13.14 -2.00 -28.71
N HIS A 522 -14.41 -1.94 -28.32
CA HIS A 522 -14.98 -0.76 -27.65
C HIS A 522 -14.37 -0.50 -26.27
N ILE A 523 -14.18 -1.52 -25.43
CA ILE A 523 -13.51 -1.37 -24.11
C ILE A 523 -12.11 -0.80 -24.29
N LEU A 524 -11.35 -1.31 -25.26
CA LEU A 524 -10.02 -0.82 -25.58
C LEU A 524 -10.05 0.64 -26.09
N ALA A 525 -11.00 0.96 -26.98
CA ALA A 525 -11.20 2.32 -27.51
C ALA A 525 -11.60 3.33 -26.41
N ALA A 526 -12.38 2.88 -25.44
CA ALA A 526 -12.84 3.66 -24.29
C ALA A 526 -11.84 3.65 -23.12
N HIS A 527 -10.60 3.20 -23.35
CA HIS A 527 -9.52 3.15 -22.35
C HIS A 527 -9.92 2.41 -21.06
N GLY A 528 -10.72 1.35 -21.21
CA GLY A 528 -11.22 0.52 -20.12
C GLY A 528 -12.51 1.00 -19.46
N SER A 529 -13.10 2.12 -19.87
CA SER A 529 -14.48 2.43 -19.47
C SER A 529 -15.47 1.50 -20.16
N VAL A 530 -16.48 1.05 -19.41
CA VAL A 530 -17.61 0.26 -19.92
C VAL A 530 -18.91 1.07 -19.99
N GLN A 531 -18.89 2.34 -19.58
CA GLN A 531 -20.12 3.11 -19.35
C GLN A 531 -20.88 3.42 -20.65
N SER A 532 -20.18 3.54 -21.78
CA SER A 532 -20.76 3.82 -23.09
C SER A 532 -21.29 2.59 -23.84
N LEU A 533 -21.09 1.37 -23.32
CA LEU A 533 -21.47 0.14 -24.00
C LEU A 533 -22.98 -0.12 -23.87
N HIS A 534 -23.74 0.06 -24.96
CA HIS A 534 -25.19 -0.16 -24.95
C HIS A 534 -25.60 -1.61 -24.69
N ASP A 535 -24.80 -2.58 -25.16
CA ASP A 535 -25.09 -4.01 -25.02
C ASP A 535 -24.76 -4.57 -23.63
N VAL A 536 -24.08 -3.79 -22.77
CA VAL A 536 -23.71 -4.19 -21.41
C VAL A 536 -24.77 -3.68 -20.42
N PRO A 537 -25.34 -4.56 -19.56
CA PRO A 537 -26.30 -4.15 -18.54
C PRO A 537 -25.76 -3.12 -17.54
N ASP A 538 -26.62 -2.22 -17.06
CA ASP A 538 -26.21 -1.12 -16.18
C ASP A 538 -25.70 -1.59 -14.81
N ASN A 539 -26.17 -2.75 -14.31
CA ASN A 539 -25.62 -3.34 -13.09
C ASN A 539 -24.15 -3.75 -13.27
N VAL A 540 -23.77 -4.29 -14.43
CA VAL A 540 -22.37 -4.61 -14.76
C VAL A 540 -21.55 -3.34 -14.90
N LYS A 541 -22.08 -2.31 -15.59
CA LYS A 541 -21.40 -1.01 -15.72
C LYS A 541 -21.13 -0.36 -14.37
N THR A 542 -22.08 -0.48 -13.44
CA THR A 542 -21.97 0.09 -12.09
C THR A 542 -20.87 -0.59 -11.28
N VAL A 543 -20.69 -1.91 -11.42
CA VAL A 543 -19.58 -2.66 -10.79
C VAL A 543 -18.23 -2.23 -11.34
N PHE A 544 -18.11 -2.12 -12.66
CA PHE A 544 -16.85 -1.86 -13.35
C PHE A 544 -16.64 -0.38 -13.69
N LYS A 545 -17.16 0.52 -12.87
CA LYS A 545 -16.72 1.93 -12.88
C LYS A 545 -15.23 2.00 -12.59
N THR A 546 -14.53 2.79 -13.40
CA THR A 546 -13.12 3.12 -13.16
C THR A 546 -13.00 4.18 -12.06
N ALA A 547 -11.80 4.36 -11.53
CA ALA A 547 -11.53 5.30 -10.44
C ALA A 547 -12.00 6.74 -10.72
N PHE A 548 -11.92 7.18 -11.98
CA PHE A 548 -12.35 8.51 -12.44
C PHE A 548 -13.85 8.66 -12.67
N GLU A 549 -14.61 7.55 -12.58
CA GLU A 549 -16.07 7.50 -12.75
C GLU A 549 -16.80 7.34 -11.40
N LEU A 550 -16.04 7.23 -10.31
CA LEU A 550 -16.53 7.21 -8.94
C LEU A 550 -16.57 8.63 -8.36
N ASP A 551 -17.49 8.87 -7.43
CA ASP A 551 -17.49 10.11 -6.67
C ASP A 551 -16.35 10.07 -5.63
N PRO A 552 -15.42 11.04 -5.60
CA PRO A 552 -14.36 11.10 -4.60
C PRO A 552 -14.88 11.08 -3.16
N VAL A 553 -16.08 11.60 -2.90
CA VAL A 553 -16.72 11.56 -1.58
C VAL A 553 -17.06 10.12 -1.17
N GLU A 554 -17.43 9.26 -2.13
CA GLU A 554 -17.67 7.83 -1.86
C GLU A 554 -16.37 7.11 -1.45
N LEU A 555 -15.23 7.47 -2.04
CA LEU A 555 -13.92 6.96 -1.65
C LEU A 555 -13.56 7.39 -0.22
N VAL A 556 -13.82 8.66 0.12
CA VAL A 556 -13.67 9.16 1.49
C VAL A 556 -14.54 8.39 2.47
N ASN A 557 -15.79 8.09 2.12
CA ASN A 557 -16.69 7.32 2.99
C ASN A 557 -16.17 5.90 3.25
N LEU A 558 -15.66 5.20 2.23
CA LEU A 558 -15.03 3.89 2.40
C LEU A 558 -13.77 3.95 3.26
N ALA A 559 -12.96 5.00 3.10
CA ALA A 559 -11.77 5.23 3.91
C ALA A 559 -12.15 5.51 5.38
N ALA A 560 -13.21 6.29 5.62
CA ALA A 560 -13.71 6.61 6.95
C ALA A 560 -14.30 5.37 7.63
N ASP A 561 -15.04 4.53 6.88
CA ASP A 561 -15.59 3.27 7.37
C ASP A 561 -14.52 2.33 7.93
N ARG A 562 -13.34 2.27 7.30
CA ARG A 562 -12.23 1.42 7.76
C ARG A 562 -11.30 2.11 8.77
N GLY A 563 -11.36 3.43 8.89
CA GLY A 563 -10.51 4.24 9.77
C GLY A 563 -10.48 3.79 11.24
N PRO A 564 -11.62 3.41 11.85
CA PRO A 564 -11.67 2.88 13.22
C PRO A 564 -10.88 1.58 13.45
N PHE A 565 -10.49 0.89 12.38
CA PHE A 565 -9.74 -0.36 12.42
C PHE A 565 -8.32 -0.20 11.85
N ILE A 566 -7.85 1.05 11.72
CA ILE A 566 -6.51 1.41 11.26
C ILE A 566 -5.88 2.34 12.31
N ASP A 567 -4.99 1.77 13.14
CA ASP A 567 -4.30 2.51 14.21
C ASP A 567 -3.22 3.47 13.70
N GLN A 568 -2.64 3.23 12.51
CA GLN A 568 -1.84 4.22 11.79
C GLN A 568 -2.71 5.07 10.85
N SER A 569 -2.48 5.04 9.54
CA SER A 569 -3.28 5.75 8.54
C SER A 569 -3.36 4.93 7.23
N GLN A 570 -3.83 5.57 6.16
CA GLN A 570 -4.01 4.98 4.84
C GLN A 570 -3.56 5.94 3.73
N SER A 571 -2.81 5.43 2.75
CA SER A 571 -2.41 6.15 1.55
C SER A 571 -3.60 6.35 0.62
N LEU A 572 -4.40 7.39 0.87
CA LEU A 572 -5.65 7.64 0.14
C LEU A 572 -5.41 8.43 -1.14
N THR A 573 -5.36 7.76 -2.29
CA THR A 573 -5.29 8.42 -3.62
C THR A 573 -6.68 8.96 -4.00
N MET A 574 -6.74 10.22 -4.43
CA MET A 574 -7.94 10.84 -4.98
C MET A 574 -7.90 10.82 -6.51
N PHE A 575 -8.98 10.40 -7.14
CA PHE A 575 -9.11 10.35 -8.60
C PHE A 575 -10.18 11.35 -9.04
N ILE A 576 -9.75 12.48 -9.62
CA ILE A 576 -10.64 13.58 -9.99
C ILE A 576 -10.31 13.99 -11.42
N SER A 577 -11.20 13.70 -12.36
CA SER A 577 -10.96 13.93 -13.80
C SER A 577 -10.58 15.39 -14.12
N SER A 578 -11.22 16.36 -13.48
CA SER A 578 -10.96 17.78 -13.69
C SER A 578 -11.04 18.52 -12.34
N PRO A 579 -9.95 18.50 -11.54
CA PRO A 579 -9.96 19.09 -10.21
C PRO A 579 -10.01 20.62 -10.29
N THR A 580 -10.93 21.21 -9.54
CA THR A 580 -11.01 22.65 -9.28
C THR A 580 -10.73 22.93 -7.80
N PRO A 581 -10.30 24.14 -7.42
CA PRO A 581 -10.11 24.49 -6.02
C PRO A 581 -11.34 24.22 -5.15
N GLN A 582 -12.54 24.45 -5.68
CA GLN A 582 -13.79 24.19 -4.97
C GLN A 582 -14.04 22.68 -4.76
N ILE A 583 -13.90 21.85 -5.81
CA ILE A 583 -14.10 20.39 -5.69
C ILE A 583 -13.09 19.81 -4.69
N LEU A 584 -11.82 20.21 -4.78
CA LEU A 584 -10.80 19.76 -3.84
C LEU A 584 -11.15 20.20 -2.41
N MET A 585 -11.63 21.43 -2.22
CA MET A 585 -12.02 21.93 -0.89
C MET A 585 -13.15 21.09 -0.30
N ASP A 586 -14.20 20.83 -1.08
CA ASP A 586 -15.38 20.10 -0.62
C ASP A 586 -15.02 18.67 -0.22
N VAL A 587 -14.21 17.98 -1.02
CA VAL A 587 -13.71 16.63 -0.71
C VAL A 587 -12.85 16.64 0.55
N GLN A 588 -11.94 17.61 0.70
CA GLN A 588 -11.04 17.67 1.86
C GLN A 588 -11.77 18.12 3.15
N LEU A 589 -12.76 19.00 3.08
CA LEU A 589 -13.61 19.32 4.22
C LEU A 589 -14.43 18.09 4.65
N HIS A 590 -14.95 17.32 3.68
CA HIS A 590 -15.65 16.07 3.99
C HIS A 590 -14.72 15.02 4.61
N ALA A 591 -13.51 14.84 4.07
CA ALA A 591 -12.49 13.95 4.61
C ALA A 591 -12.09 14.31 6.05
N TRP A 592 -11.85 15.60 6.30
CA TRP A 592 -11.53 16.11 7.63
C TRP A 592 -12.66 15.88 8.63
N ARG A 593 -13.91 16.24 8.29
CA ARG A 593 -15.09 16.04 9.16
C ARG A 593 -15.39 14.57 9.40
N SER A 594 -15.10 13.71 8.43
CA SER A 594 -15.21 12.26 8.57
C SER A 594 -14.13 11.68 9.49
N GLY A 595 -13.21 12.51 10.00
CA GLY A 595 -12.21 12.12 10.99
C GLY A 595 -10.98 11.43 10.42
N LEU A 596 -10.78 11.46 9.09
CA LEU A 596 -9.61 10.86 8.45
C LEU A 596 -8.31 11.45 9.01
N LYS A 597 -7.24 10.66 9.01
CA LYS A 597 -5.89 11.09 9.36
C LYS A 597 -5.15 11.64 8.13
N THR A 598 -5.23 10.89 7.03
CA THR A 598 -4.77 11.32 5.69
C THR A 598 -5.97 11.71 4.86
N GLY A 599 -6.04 12.99 4.46
CA GLY A 599 -7.08 13.51 3.57
C GLY A 599 -6.77 13.24 2.10
N CYS A 600 -5.50 13.31 1.71
CA CYS A 600 -5.06 12.98 0.37
C CYS A 600 -3.58 12.60 0.36
N TYR A 601 -3.27 11.45 -0.25
CA TYR A 601 -1.93 11.14 -0.73
C TYR A 601 -1.70 11.88 -2.05
N TYR A 602 -1.98 11.26 -3.20
CA TYR A 602 -1.96 11.95 -4.50
C TYR A 602 -3.36 12.34 -4.98
N VAL A 603 -3.46 13.48 -5.68
CA VAL A 603 -4.57 13.73 -6.61
C VAL A 603 -4.14 13.33 -8.02
N ARG A 604 -4.87 12.40 -8.63
CA ARG A 604 -4.73 12.00 -10.02
C ARG A 604 -5.81 12.69 -10.84
N SER A 605 -5.41 13.30 -11.96
CA SER A 605 -6.31 13.93 -12.93
C SER A 605 -6.15 13.32 -14.31
N LEU A 606 -7.13 13.56 -15.19
CA LEU A 606 -7.05 13.16 -16.59
C LEU A 606 -6.54 14.33 -17.45
N PRO A 607 -5.68 14.07 -18.45
CA PRO A 607 -5.25 15.10 -19.38
C PRO A 607 -6.44 15.60 -20.22
N ALA A 608 -6.39 16.87 -20.62
CA ALA A 608 -7.42 17.51 -21.44
C ALA A 608 -7.57 16.89 -22.85
N ALA A 609 -6.54 16.18 -23.33
CA ALA A 609 -6.56 15.46 -24.60
C ALA A 609 -6.15 14.00 -24.38
N ASN A 610 -6.97 13.06 -24.87
CA ASN A 610 -6.69 11.62 -24.84
C ASN A 610 -6.48 11.11 -26.28
N PRO A 611 -5.24 10.76 -26.68
CA PRO A 611 -4.98 10.18 -28.00
C PRO A 611 -5.60 8.78 -28.10
N GLN A 612 -6.09 8.42 -29.30
CA GLN A 612 -6.66 7.09 -29.52
C GLN A 612 -5.61 5.98 -29.28
N PRO A 613 -6.01 4.85 -28.66
CA PRO A 613 -5.09 3.75 -28.42
C PRO A 613 -4.66 3.07 -29.72
N PHE A 614 -3.36 2.75 -29.83
CA PHE A 614 -2.79 2.06 -30.98
C PHE A 614 -3.38 0.66 -31.16
N GLY A 615 -3.71 0.29 -32.41
CA GLY A 615 -4.19 -1.06 -32.76
C GLY A 615 -5.72 -1.23 -32.75
N VAL A 616 -6.47 -0.20 -32.37
CA VAL A 616 -7.93 -0.18 -32.53
C VAL A 616 -8.25 0.29 -33.96
N GLY A 617 -8.90 -0.54 -34.77
CA GLY A 617 -9.42 -0.11 -36.07
C GLY A 617 -10.43 1.03 -35.89
N ARG A 618 -10.52 1.96 -36.85
CA ARG A 618 -11.55 3.02 -36.79
C ARG A 618 -12.93 2.39 -36.60
N LEU A 619 -13.52 2.59 -35.43
CA LEU A 619 -14.93 2.29 -35.20
C LEU A 619 -15.73 3.10 -36.21
N ALA A 620 -16.55 2.44 -37.02
CA ALA A 620 -17.41 3.09 -37.99
C ALA A 620 -18.46 3.94 -37.25
N GLY A 621 -18.16 5.22 -37.04
CA GLY A 621 -19.10 6.16 -36.43
C GLY A 621 -20.34 6.30 -37.32
N LYS A 622 -21.53 6.02 -36.77
CA LYS A 622 -22.76 6.57 -37.33
C LYS A 622 -22.75 8.07 -37.05
N GLY A 623 -22.68 8.87 -38.12
CA GLY A 623 -22.43 10.31 -38.07
C GLY A 623 -23.45 11.11 -37.26
N GLY A 624 -22.94 12.01 -36.44
CA GLY A 624 -23.61 13.23 -35.99
C GLY A 624 -22.86 14.45 -36.57
N PRO A 625 -23.54 15.58 -36.81
CA PRO A 625 -23.03 16.63 -37.69
C PRO A 625 -21.84 17.36 -37.06
N THR A 626 -20.68 17.24 -37.69
CA THR A 626 -19.52 18.08 -37.42
C THR A 626 -19.78 19.50 -37.93
N ALA A 627 -19.90 20.46 -37.02
CA ALA A 627 -19.77 21.87 -37.36
C ALA A 627 -18.30 22.13 -37.75
N SER A 628 -18.05 22.34 -39.04
CA SER A 628 -16.74 22.73 -39.56
C SER A 628 -16.48 24.20 -39.23
N VAL A 629 -15.55 24.47 -38.31
CA VAL A 629 -14.95 25.80 -38.17
C VAL A 629 -13.80 25.88 -39.18
N GLN A 630 -14.01 26.62 -40.27
CA GLN A 630 -12.92 27.04 -41.16
C GLN A 630 -12.11 28.13 -40.44
N LEU A 631 -10.82 27.89 -40.25
CA LEU A 631 -9.85 28.92 -39.86
C LEU A 631 -9.21 29.46 -41.14
N ASP A 632 -9.38 30.76 -41.39
CA ASP A 632 -8.69 31.47 -42.46
C ASP A 632 -7.18 31.60 -42.14
N PRO A 633 -6.29 31.48 -43.14
CA PRO A 633 -4.86 31.65 -42.95
C PRO A 633 -4.50 33.14 -42.90
N LEU A 634 -3.84 33.54 -41.82
CA LEU A 634 -3.20 34.86 -41.66
C LEU A 634 -2.10 35.05 -42.72
N GLU A 635 -2.27 36.05 -43.58
CA GLU A 635 -1.22 36.57 -44.46
C GLU A 635 -0.19 37.36 -43.64
N VAL A 636 1.08 37.10 -43.97
CA VAL A 636 2.25 37.84 -43.51
C VAL A 636 2.44 39.07 -44.36
N GLN A 637 2.41 40.26 -43.74
CA GLN A 637 3.18 41.44 -44.15
C GLN A 637 3.76 42.13 -42.93
#